data_AF-G9YK82-F1
#
_entry.id   AF-G9YK82-F1
#
_cell.length_a   1.000
_cell.length_b   1.000
_cell.length_c   1.000
_cell.angle_alpha   90.00
_cell.angle_beta   90.00
_cell.angle_gamma   90.00
#
_symmetry.space_group_name_H-M   'P 1'
#
loop_
_entity.id
_entity.type
_entity.pdbx_description
1 polymer ?
#
loop_
_entity_poly.entity_id
_entity_poly.type
_entity_poly.pdbx_seq_one_letter_code
_entity_poly.pdbx_strand_id
1 'polypeptide(L)'
;MNESVRRCGRHALLACAVFTWLSLPVCAADSPQGGDNRVETGDIVVKVNATKEAAKSESQSTTVITKEDIAKKQAKSVEDIIFDETGMTRTVDAMGRVGVSIRGAEPRHTLILVDGQPVMGDFAKYTGAGDELQRLGTENVERIEIIRGAASAKYGADAIGGVINVITKAAAKKAGLQVNLEGRRIKGDGDLFPYTNFFLRADSGQVGKLRVAAYGGRRNVLPVYGETDFTLSDDTAIRNSLRYYGDIKNIGLLASYDIDRNHSVSLGLDHVDEDMNRYVKHSNSFFEPQQHFKRTLDRDTYRLSYTGRGGASDWKVDFDYAKMHEDDITLTSYVANRAYMGTNILNYVDNIKHRQWSLKASANTQLGDAHLLSYGVGFIQEKGEGSRLKNAPRTYTRAVDPWDYDKNLWTPNGKTSPLSLVHDYAMTRNAAGVPKYDNEYEWYGHKDGGGKNLIPQFTYEEFLKYNYQSPDTPADVAARRAAFGNELLADPANSYLAGMTLSPEMAVNFYYRSEEIRKATGHTMNWHGRAFNDEYYARQNRQTVGMAEIKKQYVFLQDTLQVSDRTLLAPILRLDHSSLFGTHATFNLGLTHHLGGKPNRRFKANAARATPNRAWVSSTTTGRCTRAHRWETIAPVSATTGSATPT
;
A
#
# COMPACT_ATOMS: atom_id res chain seq x y z
N MET A 1 -66.46 2.09 16.27
CA MET A 1 -64.98 2.12 16.08
C MET A 1 -64.73 2.18 14.58
N ASN A 2 -64.20 3.22 13.93
CA ASN A 2 -63.30 4.28 14.37
C ASN A 2 -63.48 5.53 13.49
N GLU A 3 -64.18 6.55 13.99
CA GLU A 3 -64.09 7.93 13.45
C GLU A 3 -62.97 8.75 14.11
N SER A 4 -62.30 8.22 15.14
CA SER A 4 -61.24 8.90 15.89
C SER A 4 -59.89 8.96 15.16
N VAL A 5 -59.61 8.05 14.21
CA VAL A 5 -58.29 7.94 13.57
C VAL A 5 -58.10 8.94 12.43
N ARG A 6 -59.19 9.42 11.79
CA ARG A 6 -59.08 10.40 10.69
C ARG A 6 -58.94 11.86 11.16
N ARG A 7 -59.31 12.20 12.40
CA ARG A 7 -59.15 13.57 12.94
C ARG A 7 -57.73 13.88 13.41
N CYS A 8 -56.96 12.87 13.82
CA CYS A 8 -55.60 13.07 14.33
C CYS A 8 -54.58 13.47 13.24
N GLY A 9 -54.80 13.05 11.99
CA GLY A 9 -53.90 13.38 10.86
C GLY A 9 -54.00 14.82 10.36
N ARG A 10 -55.19 15.46 10.47
CA ARG A 10 -55.40 16.85 10.01
C ARG A 10 -54.80 17.89 10.96
N HIS A 11 -54.71 17.60 12.25
CA HIS A 11 -54.08 18.49 13.23
C HIS A 11 -52.55 18.40 13.24
N ALA A 12 -51.97 17.24 12.92
CA ALA A 12 -50.51 17.08 12.78
C ALA A 12 -49.95 17.85 11.56
N LEU A 13 -50.66 17.83 10.43
CA LEU A 13 -50.25 18.57 9.23
C LEU A 13 -50.41 20.10 9.38
N LEU A 14 -51.42 20.55 10.14
CA LEU A 14 -51.59 21.97 10.48
C LEU A 14 -50.53 22.46 11.47
N ALA A 15 -50.10 21.63 12.42
CA ALA A 15 -48.99 21.97 13.33
C ALA A 15 -47.64 22.07 12.59
N CYS A 16 -47.37 21.20 11.62
CA CYS A 16 -46.17 21.29 10.78
C CYS A 16 -46.16 22.52 9.85
N ALA A 17 -47.33 22.99 9.39
CA ALA A 17 -47.44 24.19 8.54
C ALA A 17 -47.30 25.51 9.35
N VAL A 18 -47.71 25.51 10.62
CA VAL A 18 -47.54 26.68 11.51
C VAL A 18 -46.09 26.79 12.00
N PHE A 19 -45.39 25.67 12.22
CA PHE A 19 -43.97 25.68 12.57
C PHE A 19 -43.05 26.11 11.42
N THR A 20 -43.43 25.88 10.16
CA THR A 20 -42.65 26.34 8.98
C THR A 20 -42.88 27.81 8.63
N TRP A 21 -43.91 28.46 9.19
CA TRP A 21 -44.17 29.90 9.01
C TRP A 21 -43.54 30.79 10.11
N LEU A 22 -43.23 30.24 11.28
CA LEU A 22 -42.63 30.97 12.42
C LEU A 22 -41.09 31.01 12.40
N SER A 23 -40.44 30.44 11.38
CA SER A 23 -38.97 30.39 11.26
C SER A 23 -38.39 31.33 10.21
N LEU A 24 -39.06 32.43 9.86
CA LEU A 24 -38.49 33.50 9.04
C LEU A 24 -37.60 34.41 9.92
N PRO A 25 -36.27 34.47 9.69
CA PRO A 25 -35.46 35.53 10.24
C PRO A 25 -35.75 36.81 9.44
N VAL A 26 -36.27 37.82 10.13
CA VAL A 26 -36.15 39.21 9.71
C VAL A 26 -34.67 39.56 9.71
N CYS A 27 -34.05 39.60 8.54
CA CYS A 27 -32.73 40.19 8.37
C CYS A 27 -32.93 41.66 7.95
N ALA A 28 -32.80 42.56 8.91
CA ALA A 28 -32.49 43.95 8.65
C ALA A 28 -31.10 44.01 7.99
N ALA A 29 -31.02 44.63 6.82
CA ALA A 29 -29.76 44.91 6.13
C ALA A 29 -29.28 46.30 6.55
N ASP A 30 -28.37 46.35 7.53
CA ASP A 30 -27.48 47.50 7.73
C ASP A 30 -26.15 47.20 7.04
N SER A 31 -25.76 48.08 6.12
CA SER A 31 -24.49 48.08 5.43
C SER A 31 -23.53 49.07 6.08
N PRO A 32 -22.28 48.67 6.37
CA PRO A 32 -21.17 49.62 6.44
C PRO A 32 -20.32 49.50 5.18
N GLN A 33 -20.28 50.58 4.41
CA GLN A 33 -19.18 50.91 3.50
C GLN A 33 -17.92 51.18 4.32
N GLY A 34 -16.78 50.63 3.89
CA GLY A 34 -15.47 50.97 4.43
C GLY A 34 -14.39 50.03 3.93
N GLY A 35 -13.57 50.50 2.99
CA GLY A 35 -12.45 49.74 2.45
C GLY A 35 -11.31 49.59 3.45
N ASP A 36 -10.83 48.37 3.61
CA ASP A 36 -9.55 48.07 4.24
C ASP A 36 -8.86 46.96 3.43
N ASN A 37 -7.68 47.25 2.88
CA ASN A 37 -6.87 46.34 2.07
C ASN A 37 -6.03 45.40 2.97
N ARG A 38 -6.67 44.73 3.93
CA ARG A 38 -6.06 43.63 4.69
C ARG A 38 -6.57 42.31 4.12
N VAL A 39 -5.64 41.43 3.74
CA VAL A 39 -5.97 40.05 3.35
C VAL A 39 -6.39 39.28 4.60
N GLU A 40 -7.67 39.34 4.96
CA GLU A 40 -8.28 38.45 5.95
C GLU A 40 -9.27 37.49 5.29
N THR A 41 -9.08 36.21 5.61
CA THR A 41 -9.84 35.07 5.10
C THR A 41 -11.12 34.91 5.92
N GLY A 42 -12.21 35.54 5.47
CA GLY A 42 -13.54 35.44 6.08
C GLY A 42 -14.24 34.10 5.83
N ASP A 43 -14.21 33.23 6.83
CA ASP A 43 -15.20 32.24 7.26
C ASP A 43 -15.82 31.20 6.29
N ILE A 44 -15.23 30.01 6.36
CA ILE A 44 -15.81 28.64 6.26
C ILE A 44 -16.41 28.17 4.93
N VAL A 45 -16.91 29.06 4.06
CA VAL A 45 -17.12 28.75 2.62
C VAL A 45 -15.87 29.09 1.80
N VAL A 46 -14.98 29.92 2.38
CA VAL A 46 -13.81 30.48 1.70
C VAL A 46 -12.59 29.56 1.72
N LYS A 47 -12.45 28.57 2.61
CA LYS A 47 -11.22 27.74 2.67
C LYS A 47 -10.98 26.91 1.41
N VAL A 48 -12.02 26.34 0.81
CA VAL A 48 -11.88 25.47 -0.38
C VAL A 48 -11.55 26.31 -1.62
N ASN A 49 -12.23 27.45 -1.81
CA ASN A 49 -11.89 28.42 -2.85
C ASN A 49 -10.53 29.06 -2.60
N ALA A 50 -10.20 29.44 -1.37
CA ALA A 50 -8.88 29.96 -1.00
C ALA A 50 -7.78 28.94 -1.24
N THR A 51 -8.02 27.64 -1.05
CA THR A 51 -7.04 26.59 -1.39
C THR A 51 -6.87 26.48 -2.91
N LYS A 52 -7.98 26.53 -3.68
CA LYS A 52 -7.95 26.58 -5.15
C LYS A 52 -7.23 27.84 -5.67
N GLU A 53 -7.46 29.00 -5.05
CA GLU A 53 -6.80 30.27 -5.38
C GLU A 53 -5.33 30.26 -4.96
N ALA A 54 -4.98 29.75 -3.76
CA ALA A 54 -3.60 29.59 -3.32
C ALA A 54 -2.81 28.64 -4.23
N ALA A 55 -3.42 27.55 -4.70
CA ALA A 55 -2.83 26.65 -5.70
C ALA A 55 -2.54 27.35 -7.05
N LYS A 56 -3.18 28.49 -7.36
CA LYS A 56 -2.83 29.29 -8.54
C LYS A 56 -1.49 29.99 -8.37
N SER A 57 -1.20 30.46 -7.16
CA SER A 57 0.04 31.17 -6.80
C SER A 57 1.22 30.24 -6.54
N GLU A 58 0.95 28.99 -6.11
CA GLU A 58 1.95 27.94 -5.93
C GLU A 58 2.74 27.68 -7.23
N SER A 59 4.06 27.58 -7.17
CA SER A 59 4.88 27.38 -8.38
C SER A 59 4.72 25.97 -8.94
N GLN A 60 4.40 24.99 -8.09
CA GLN A 60 4.17 23.61 -8.49
C GLN A 60 2.84 23.43 -9.23
N SER A 61 2.77 22.39 -10.07
CA SER A 61 1.54 22.02 -10.79
C SER A 61 0.59 21.30 -9.84
N THR A 62 -0.18 22.09 -9.08
CA THR A 62 -1.15 21.59 -8.09
C THR A 62 -2.57 21.60 -8.66
N THR A 63 -3.27 20.49 -8.53
CA THR A 63 -4.70 20.37 -8.79
C THR A 63 -5.43 20.05 -7.49
N VAL A 64 -6.48 20.81 -7.19
CA VAL A 64 -7.33 20.62 -6.01
C VAL A 64 -8.70 20.16 -6.49
N ILE A 65 -9.07 18.94 -6.12
CA ILE A 65 -10.37 18.34 -6.39
C ILE A 65 -11.22 18.55 -5.15
N THR A 66 -12.29 19.31 -5.30
CA THR A 66 -13.12 19.76 -4.17
C THR A 66 -14.27 18.80 -3.92
N LYS A 67 -14.87 18.88 -2.73
CA LYS A 67 -16.06 18.12 -2.37
C LYS A 67 -17.16 18.18 -3.44
N GLU A 68 -17.38 19.34 -4.04
CA GLU A 68 -18.38 19.51 -5.10
C GLU A 68 -17.98 18.78 -6.39
N ASP A 69 -16.68 18.77 -6.73
CA ASP A 69 -16.15 18.02 -7.87
C ASP A 69 -16.26 16.50 -7.60
N ILE A 70 -15.92 16.06 -6.38
CA ILE A 70 -16.05 14.68 -5.91
C ILE A 70 -17.51 14.21 -6.03
N ALA A 71 -18.46 15.02 -5.54
CA ALA A 71 -19.88 14.70 -5.58
C ALA A 71 -20.42 14.59 -7.02
N LYS A 72 -19.93 15.43 -7.95
CA LYS A 72 -20.31 15.37 -9.37
C LYS A 72 -19.80 14.11 -10.07
N LYS A 73 -18.60 13.64 -9.72
CA LYS A 73 -18.03 12.42 -10.31
C LYS A 73 -18.73 11.14 -9.84
N GLN A 74 -19.48 11.20 -8.73
CA GLN A 74 -20.11 10.03 -8.10
C GLN A 74 -19.15 8.84 -7.90
N ALA A 75 -17.87 9.15 -7.68
CA ALA A 75 -16.83 8.17 -7.44
C ALA A 75 -16.99 7.53 -6.06
N LYS A 76 -16.66 6.24 -5.94
CA LYS A 76 -16.83 5.47 -4.69
C LYS A 76 -15.58 5.46 -3.82
N SER A 77 -14.42 5.59 -4.47
CA SER A 77 -13.12 5.60 -3.84
C SER A 77 -12.28 6.76 -4.35
N VAL A 78 -11.25 7.12 -3.60
CA VAL A 78 -10.26 8.11 -4.07
C VAL A 78 -9.55 7.59 -5.33
N GLU A 79 -9.33 6.27 -5.44
CA GLU A 79 -8.75 5.62 -6.63
C GLU A 79 -9.47 6.04 -7.92
N ASP A 80 -10.81 5.96 -7.93
CA ASP A 80 -11.64 6.28 -9.10
C ASP A 80 -11.48 7.75 -9.53
N ILE A 81 -11.28 8.65 -8.57
CA ILE A 81 -11.09 10.08 -8.84
C ILE A 81 -9.70 10.34 -9.39
N ILE A 82 -8.68 9.74 -8.78
CA ILE A 82 -7.28 9.98 -9.11
C ILE A 82 -6.96 9.51 -10.54
N PHE A 83 -7.43 8.34 -10.95
CA PHE A 83 -7.13 7.82 -12.29
C PHE A 83 -7.93 8.48 -13.42
N ASP A 84 -8.92 9.31 -13.10
CA ASP A 84 -9.61 10.17 -14.06
C ASP A 84 -8.86 11.51 -14.28
N GLU A 85 -7.86 11.82 -13.46
CA GLU A 85 -7.10 13.07 -13.58
C GLU A 85 -5.95 12.99 -14.60
N THR A 86 -5.64 14.14 -15.20
CA THR A 86 -4.61 14.22 -16.23
C THR A 86 -3.20 13.92 -15.71
N GLY A 87 -2.48 13.06 -16.45
CA GLY A 87 -1.11 12.68 -16.13
C GLY A 87 -0.98 11.64 -15.00
N MET A 88 -2.08 10.98 -14.63
CA MET A 88 -2.11 9.87 -13.68
C MET A 88 -2.28 8.56 -14.44
N THR A 89 -1.46 7.56 -14.15
CA THR A 89 -1.54 6.24 -14.79
C THR A 89 -1.58 5.14 -13.73
N ARG A 90 -2.44 4.15 -13.96
CA ARG A 90 -2.57 2.96 -13.11
C ARG A 90 -1.56 1.90 -13.54
N THR A 91 -0.82 1.35 -12.58
CA THR A 91 0.02 0.17 -12.79
C THR A 91 -0.49 -0.96 -11.90
N VAL A 92 -0.38 -2.20 -12.35
CA VAL A 92 -0.73 -3.38 -11.55
C VAL A 92 0.44 -4.35 -11.59
N ASP A 93 0.89 -4.81 -10.42
CA ASP A 93 1.97 -5.80 -10.34
C ASP A 93 1.45 -7.24 -10.57
N ALA A 94 2.36 -8.22 -10.61
CA ALA A 94 2.01 -9.61 -10.81
C ALA A 94 1.05 -10.16 -9.72
N MET A 95 1.11 -9.60 -8.52
CA MET A 95 0.26 -9.98 -7.38
C MET A 95 -1.10 -9.27 -7.39
N GLY A 96 -1.34 -8.34 -8.32
CA GLY A 96 -2.59 -7.61 -8.46
C GLY A 96 -2.66 -6.32 -7.64
N ARG A 97 -1.55 -5.86 -7.05
CA ARG A 97 -1.48 -4.61 -6.28
C ARG A 97 -1.49 -3.40 -7.21
N VAL A 98 -2.17 -2.34 -6.80
CA VAL A 98 -2.28 -1.12 -7.60
C VAL A 98 -1.16 -0.14 -7.23
N GLY A 99 -0.48 0.38 -8.25
CA GLY A 99 0.43 1.51 -8.16
C GLY A 99 -0.10 2.73 -8.90
N VAL A 100 0.31 3.92 -8.47
CA VAL A 100 -0.02 5.19 -9.13
C VAL A 100 1.25 5.81 -9.69
N SER A 101 1.28 6.02 -11.00
CA SER A 101 2.34 6.77 -11.67
C SER A 101 1.85 8.19 -11.99
N ILE A 102 2.69 9.19 -11.71
CA ILE A 102 2.43 10.59 -12.06
C ILE A 102 3.44 11.01 -13.12
N ARG A 103 2.94 11.42 -14.30
CA ARG A 103 3.76 11.85 -15.44
C ARG A 103 4.83 10.82 -15.86
N GLY A 104 4.51 9.54 -15.77
CA GLY A 104 5.41 8.44 -16.14
C GLY A 104 6.47 8.10 -15.09
N ALA A 105 6.52 8.80 -13.96
CA ALA A 105 7.39 8.42 -12.84
C ALA A 105 6.90 7.10 -12.22
N GLU A 106 7.82 6.23 -11.84
CA GLU A 106 7.47 4.95 -11.22
C GLU A 106 6.65 5.13 -9.92
N PRO A 107 5.75 4.20 -9.56
CA PRO A 107 4.91 4.32 -8.36
C PRO A 107 5.67 4.54 -7.04
N ARG A 108 6.90 4.04 -6.93
CA ARG A 108 7.78 4.28 -5.77
C ARG A 108 8.21 5.74 -5.59
N HIS A 109 7.93 6.60 -6.56
CA HIS A 109 8.22 8.03 -6.56
C HIS A 109 6.97 8.90 -6.39
N THR A 110 5.82 8.29 -6.08
CA THR A 110 4.58 8.98 -5.76
C THR A 110 4.29 8.84 -4.27
N LEU A 111 4.30 9.97 -3.58
CA LEU A 111 3.98 10.02 -2.14
C LEU A 111 2.48 10.18 -1.94
N ILE A 112 1.85 9.23 -1.25
CA ILE A 112 0.44 9.29 -0.88
C ILE A 112 0.33 9.66 0.61
N LEU A 113 -0.40 10.75 0.87
CA LEU A 113 -0.65 11.31 2.18
C LEU A 113 -2.14 11.27 2.49
N VAL A 114 -2.48 11.00 3.75
CA VAL A 114 -3.81 11.28 4.31
C VAL A 114 -3.62 12.34 5.39
N ASP A 115 -4.23 13.50 5.18
CA ASP A 115 -4.11 14.69 6.03
C ASP A 115 -2.64 15.08 6.32
N GLY A 116 -1.76 14.95 5.33
CA GLY A 116 -0.34 15.27 5.46
C GLY A 116 0.54 14.16 6.08
N GLN A 117 -0.02 12.99 6.39
CA GLN A 117 0.72 11.84 6.90
C GLN A 117 0.95 10.79 5.80
N PRO A 118 2.20 10.33 5.57
CA PRO A 118 2.48 9.20 4.69
C PRO A 118 1.80 7.93 5.16
N VAL A 119 1.05 7.29 4.28
CA VAL A 119 0.24 6.11 4.63
C VAL A 119 1.08 4.84 4.82
N MET A 120 2.10 4.68 3.98
CA MET A 120 2.97 3.49 3.94
C MET A 120 4.45 3.81 4.18
N GLY A 121 4.79 5.07 4.53
CA GLY A 121 6.18 5.50 4.77
C GLY A 121 7.14 5.08 3.66
N ASP A 122 8.30 4.54 4.06
CA ASP A 122 9.29 3.98 3.12
C ASP A 122 8.87 2.64 2.49
N PHE A 123 7.92 1.91 3.09
CA PHE A 123 7.44 0.63 2.52
C PHE A 123 6.79 0.79 1.15
N ALA A 124 6.18 1.96 0.90
CA ALA A 124 5.61 2.31 -0.41
C ALA A 124 6.62 2.15 -1.56
N LYS A 125 7.93 2.20 -1.29
CA LYS A 125 8.98 2.05 -2.31
C LYS A 125 9.10 0.64 -2.88
N TYR A 126 8.68 -0.37 -2.13
CA TYR A 126 8.82 -1.78 -2.51
C TYR A 126 7.56 -2.33 -3.19
N THR A 127 6.39 -1.88 -2.76
CA THR A 127 5.10 -2.43 -3.21
C THR A 127 4.21 -1.41 -3.93
N GLY A 128 4.60 -0.13 -3.94
CA GLY A 128 3.68 0.96 -4.22
C GLY A 128 2.69 1.17 -3.06
N ALA A 129 1.87 2.22 -3.17
CA ALA A 129 0.84 2.55 -2.19
C ALA A 129 -0.52 2.87 -2.85
N GLY A 130 -0.73 2.47 -4.10
CA GLY A 130 -1.96 2.85 -4.84
C GLY A 130 -3.23 2.20 -4.28
N ASP A 131 -3.12 1.00 -3.70
CA ASP A 131 -4.23 0.34 -3.00
C ASP A 131 -4.81 1.19 -1.85
N GLU A 132 -4.01 2.10 -1.27
CA GLU A 132 -4.47 3.03 -0.24
C GLU A 132 -5.57 3.98 -0.72
N LEU A 133 -5.53 4.38 -1.99
CA LEU A 133 -6.54 5.24 -2.56
C LEU A 133 -7.87 4.49 -2.73
N GLN A 134 -7.82 3.16 -2.89
CA GLN A 134 -9.02 2.33 -2.93
C GLN A 134 -9.64 2.17 -1.53
N ARG A 135 -8.82 2.18 -0.47
CA ARG A 135 -9.26 2.09 0.95
C ARG A 135 -10.02 3.33 1.39
N LEU A 136 -9.72 4.49 0.83
CA LEU A 136 -10.37 5.76 1.17
C LEU A 136 -11.67 5.96 0.39
N GLY A 137 -12.79 6.00 1.12
CA GLY A 137 -14.10 6.33 0.57
C GLY A 137 -14.29 7.82 0.37
N THR A 138 -14.87 8.22 -0.76
CA THR A 138 -15.08 9.64 -1.11
C THR A 138 -16.05 10.34 -0.18
N GLU A 139 -16.91 9.58 0.49
CA GLU A 139 -17.93 10.05 1.42
C GLU A 139 -17.37 10.78 2.64
N ASN A 140 -16.13 10.47 3.07
CA ASN A 140 -15.45 11.15 4.18
C ASN A 140 -14.33 12.10 3.73
N VAL A 141 -14.19 12.32 2.42
CA VAL A 141 -13.16 13.19 1.86
C VAL A 141 -13.69 14.63 1.74
N GLU A 142 -12.89 15.59 2.19
CA GLU A 142 -13.16 17.02 2.03
C GLU A 142 -12.59 17.53 0.70
N ARG A 143 -11.35 17.15 0.39
CA ARG A 143 -10.70 17.47 -0.88
C ARG A 143 -9.50 16.55 -1.13
N ILE A 144 -9.06 16.52 -2.39
CA ILE A 144 -7.84 15.82 -2.80
C ILE A 144 -6.91 16.85 -3.45
N GLU A 145 -5.66 16.86 -3.03
CA GLU A 145 -4.62 17.73 -3.57
C GLU A 145 -3.59 16.87 -4.32
N ILE A 146 -3.41 17.14 -5.61
CA ILE A 146 -2.45 16.44 -6.47
C ILE A 146 -1.36 17.43 -6.88
N ILE A 147 -0.13 17.17 -6.47
CA ILE A 147 1.05 17.93 -6.85
C ILE A 147 1.84 17.09 -7.85
N ARG A 148 2.00 17.59 -9.08
CA ARG A 148 2.69 16.86 -10.14
C ARG A 148 4.12 17.39 -10.32
N GLY A 149 5.09 16.49 -10.30
CA GLY A 149 6.52 16.81 -10.47
C GLY A 149 7.28 16.90 -9.13
N ALA A 150 8.47 17.51 -9.18
CA ALA A 150 9.44 17.51 -8.10
C ALA A 150 8.94 18.27 -6.85
N ALA A 151 8.32 17.54 -5.93
CA ALA A 151 7.79 18.04 -4.66
C ALA A 151 8.69 17.66 -3.47
N SER A 152 9.86 17.08 -3.73
CA SER A 152 10.77 16.55 -2.72
C SER A 152 11.29 17.58 -1.73
N ALA A 153 11.46 18.84 -2.14
CA ALA A 153 11.92 19.89 -1.22
C ALA A 153 10.92 20.19 -0.10
N LYS A 154 9.61 20.00 -0.34
CA LYS A 154 8.56 20.24 0.66
C LYS A 154 8.18 18.97 1.41
N TYR A 155 8.08 17.83 0.70
CA TYR A 155 7.54 16.59 1.25
C TYR A 155 8.57 15.48 1.49
N GLY A 156 9.82 15.66 1.05
CA GLY A 156 10.92 14.71 1.25
C GLY A 156 11.24 13.87 0.03
N ALA A 157 12.28 13.04 0.14
CA ALA A 157 12.86 12.27 -0.96
C ALA A 157 11.89 11.35 -1.72
N ASP A 158 10.74 11.05 -1.15
CA ASP A 158 9.75 10.12 -1.71
C ASP A 158 8.84 10.80 -2.77
N ALA A 159 8.81 12.14 -2.79
CA ALA A 159 7.93 12.95 -3.63
C ALA A 159 8.58 13.43 -4.95
N ILE A 160 9.30 12.55 -5.65
CA ILE A 160 10.02 12.89 -6.89
C ILE A 160 9.04 13.04 -8.07
N GLY A 161 8.15 12.06 -8.25
CA GLY A 161 7.13 12.06 -9.30
C GLY A 161 5.93 12.95 -8.96
N GLY A 162 5.58 13.02 -7.67
CA GLY A 162 4.56 13.92 -7.15
C GLY A 162 4.01 13.50 -5.79
N VAL A 163 2.97 14.21 -5.36
CA VAL A 163 2.25 13.97 -4.09
C VAL A 163 0.76 13.91 -4.35
N ILE A 164 0.09 12.96 -3.72
CA ILE A 164 -1.37 12.90 -3.60
C ILE A 164 -1.69 13.03 -2.12
N ASN A 165 -2.35 14.13 -1.73
CA ASN A 165 -2.74 14.37 -0.35
C ASN A 165 -4.27 14.39 -0.25
N VAL A 166 -4.81 13.36 0.40
CA VAL A 166 -6.24 13.23 0.65
C VAL A 166 -6.55 13.89 1.98
N ILE A 167 -7.38 14.93 1.95
CA ILE A 167 -7.81 15.62 3.16
C ILE A 167 -9.19 15.13 3.55
N THR A 168 -9.30 14.59 4.75
CA THR A 168 -10.56 14.07 5.31
C THR A 168 -11.39 15.19 5.94
N LYS A 169 -12.68 14.94 6.12
CA LYS A 169 -13.62 15.89 6.72
C LYS A 169 -13.40 16.00 8.23
N ALA A 170 -13.02 17.17 8.73
CA ALA A 170 -12.97 17.47 10.17
C ALA A 170 -14.37 17.50 10.83
N ALA A 171 -14.44 17.50 12.17
CA ALA A 171 -15.71 17.62 12.89
C ALA A 171 -16.42 18.95 12.58
N ALA A 172 -17.68 18.84 12.13
CA ALA A 172 -18.45 19.97 11.63
C ALA A 172 -18.90 20.92 12.74
N LYS A 173 -18.99 22.22 12.44
CA LYS A 173 -19.53 23.22 13.37
C LYS A 173 -21.05 23.11 13.56
N LYS A 174 -21.76 22.52 12.60
CA LYS A 174 -23.20 22.28 12.67
C LYS A 174 -23.45 20.81 12.98
N ALA A 175 -24.41 20.55 13.86
CA ALA A 175 -24.84 19.18 14.12
C ALA A 175 -25.45 18.59 12.84
N GLY A 176 -25.22 17.31 12.61
CA GLY A 176 -25.68 16.65 11.40
C GLY A 176 -25.55 15.14 11.46
N LEU A 177 -26.42 14.48 10.70
CA LEU A 177 -26.36 13.06 10.44
C LEU A 177 -26.31 12.86 8.93
N GLN A 178 -25.32 12.12 8.45
CA GLN A 178 -25.20 11.69 7.07
C GLN A 178 -25.33 10.17 7.00
N VAL A 179 -26.26 9.68 6.18
CA VAL A 179 -26.43 8.26 5.88
C VAL A 179 -26.33 8.09 4.38
N ASN A 180 -25.40 7.25 3.91
CA ASN A 180 -25.32 6.84 2.52
C ASN A 180 -25.58 5.34 2.44
N LEU A 181 -26.53 4.96 1.59
CA LEU A 181 -26.88 3.57 1.29
C LEU A 181 -26.82 3.39 -0.23
N GLU A 182 -26.03 2.43 -0.69
CA GLU A 182 -25.95 2.07 -2.11
C GLU A 182 -26.15 0.56 -2.25
N GLY A 183 -27.03 0.15 -3.15
CA GLY A 183 -27.15 -1.23 -3.60
C GLY A 183 -26.84 -1.30 -5.08
N ARG A 184 -25.99 -2.25 -5.48
CA ARG A 184 -25.73 -2.53 -6.90
C ARG A 184 -26.00 -4.00 -7.21
N ARG A 185 -26.62 -4.20 -8.37
CA ARG A 185 -26.85 -5.51 -8.98
C ARG A 185 -26.37 -5.49 -10.43
N ILE A 186 -25.75 -6.58 -10.86
CA ILE A 186 -25.35 -6.83 -12.25
C ILE A 186 -26.29 -7.88 -12.83
N LYS A 187 -26.57 -7.80 -14.14
CA LYS A 187 -27.36 -8.81 -14.84
C LYS A 187 -26.66 -10.17 -14.72
N GLY A 188 -27.34 -11.14 -14.10
CA GLY A 188 -26.79 -12.47 -13.82
C GLY A 188 -26.56 -12.75 -12.32
N ASP A 189 -26.59 -11.73 -11.47
CA ASP A 189 -26.53 -11.95 -10.02
C ASP A 189 -27.84 -12.58 -9.50
N GLY A 190 -27.72 -13.62 -8.68
CA GLY A 190 -28.86 -14.33 -8.06
C GLY A 190 -29.56 -13.54 -6.96
N ASP A 191 -28.81 -12.75 -6.19
CA ASP A 191 -29.32 -12.01 -5.03
C ASP A 191 -29.95 -10.66 -5.41
N LEU A 192 -30.84 -10.15 -4.54
CA LEU A 192 -31.49 -8.86 -4.70
C LEU A 192 -30.52 -7.67 -4.55
N PHE A 193 -29.56 -7.77 -3.62
CA PHE A 193 -28.52 -6.76 -3.36
C PHE A 193 -27.16 -7.41 -3.06
N PRO A 194 -26.49 -8.00 -4.08
CA PRO A 194 -25.22 -8.72 -3.88
C PRO A 194 -24.08 -7.81 -3.43
N TYR A 195 -24.15 -6.52 -3.76
CA TYR A 195 -23.14 -5.53 -3.38
C TYR A 195 -23.80 -4.34 -2.71
N THR A 196 -23.34 -4.01 -1.51
CA THR A 196 -23.92 -2.95 -0.69
C THR A 196 -22.84 -2.06 -0.12
N ASN A 197 -23.03 -0.75 -0.24
CA ASN A 197 -22.20 0.22 0.46
C ASN A 197 -23.04 0.91 1.51
N PHE A 198 -22.49 1.02 2.71
CA PHE A 198 -23.09 1.74 3.82
C PHE A 198 -22.07 2.70 4.39
N PHE A 199 -22.49 3.94 4.64
CA PHE A 199 -21.71 4.89 5.40
C PHE A 199 -22.62 5.71 6.30
N LEU A 200 -22.20 5.88 7.54
CA LEU A 200 -22.85 6.70 8.54
C LEU A 200 -21.84 7.67 9.12
N ARG A 201 -22.26 8.92 9.28
CA ARG A 201 -21.50 9.93 10.00
C ARG A 201 -22.43 10.79 10.84
N ALA A 202 -22.06 11.00 12.10
CA ALA A 202 -22.75 11.89 13.02
C ALA A 202 -21.78 12.96 13.52
N ASP A 203 -22.17 14.23 13.41
CA ASP A 203 -21.44 15.38 13.91
C ASP A 203 -22.25 16.03 15.04
N SER A 204 -21.60 16.34 16.17
CA SER A 204 -22.23 16.99 17.32
C SER A 204 -22.58 18.46 17.05
N GLY A 205 -21.94 19.07 16.05
CA GLY A 205 -21.84 20.52 15.95
C GLY A 205 -20.96 21.11 17.04
N GLN A 206 -20.87 22.45 17.08
CA GLN A 206 -20.14 23.17 18.11
C GLN A 206 -20.90 23.12 19.45
N VAL A 207 -20.34 22.41 20.43
CA VAL A 207 -20.84 22.41 21.81
C VAL A 207 -19.80 23.12 22.69
N GLY A 208 -20.04 24.40 22.95
CA GLY A 208 -19.06 25.27 23.60
C GLY A 208 -17.79 25.38 22.75
N LYS A 209 -16.65 24.91 23.30
CA LYS A 209 -15.35 24.88 22.61
C LYS A 209 -15.06 23.55 21.89
N LEU A 210 -15.93 22.55 22.05
CA LEU A 210 -15.70 21.20 21.58
C LEU A 210 -16.57 20.87 20.36
N ARG A 211 -15.99 20.13 19.42
CA ARG A 211 -16.67 19.47 18.30
C ARG A 211 -16.26 18.02 18.26
N VAL A 212 -17.22 17.13 18.06
CA VAL A 212 -16.98 15.69 17.93
C VAL A 212 -17.73 15.18 16.70
N ALA A 213 -17.10 14.27 15.96
CA ALA A 213 -17.73 13.52 14.90
C ALA A 213 -17.33 12.05 14.98
N ALA A 214 -18.28 11.16 14.76
CA ALA A 214 -18.04 9.73 14.62
C ALA A 214 -18.55 9.29 13.26
N TYR A 215 -17.84 8.37 12.63
CA TYR A 215 -18.24 7.83 11.34
C TYR A 215 -17.85 6.36 11.22
N GLY A 216 -18.54 5.65 10.34
CA GLY A 216 -18.19 4.28 10.00
C GLY A 216 -18.90 3.82 8.74
N GLY A 217 -18.33 2.82 8.08
CA GLY A 217 -18.88 2.32 6.84
C GLY A 217 -18.32 0.97 6.43
N ARG A 218 -18.99 0.38 5.45
CA ARG A 218 -18.56 -0.81 4.72
C ARG A 218 -18.74 -0.52 3.24
N ARG A 219 -17.71 -0.77 2.45
CA ARG A 219 -17.74 -0.65 0.99
C ARG A 219 -17.33 -1.96 0.36
N ASN A 220 -18.12 -2.44 -0.60
CA ASN A 220 -17.76 -3.56 -1.44
C ASN A 220 -16.92 -3.10 -2.64
N VAL A 221 -15.74 -3.69 -2.80
CA VAL A 221 -14.95 -3.60 -4.04
C VAL A 221 -15.43 -4.72 -4.96
N LEU A 222 -16.01 -4.34 -6.10
CA LEU A 222 -16.59 -5.29 -7.05
C LEU A 222 -15.52 -6.08 -7.80
N PRO A 223 -15.75 -7.36 -8.14
CA PRO A 223 -14.90 -8.06 -9.09
C PRO A 223 -14.97 -7.41 -10.47
N VAL A 224 -13.85 -7.47 -11.20
CA VAL A 224 -13.80 -7.18 -12.64
C VAL A 224 -13.38 -8.47 -13.29
N TYR A 225 -14.31 -9.14 -13.98
CA TYR A 225 -14.04 -10.43 -14.58
C TYR A 225 -13.45 -10.28 -15.98
N GLY A 226 -12.54 -11.18 -16.34
CA GLY A 226 -12.12 -11.38 -17.73
C GLY A 226 -13.24 -11.94 -18.60
N GLU A 227 -13.10 -11.82 -19.92
CA GLU A 227 -14.08 -12.35 -20.88
C GLU A 227 -13.99 -13.86 -21.05
N THR A 228 -12.80 -14.44 -20.83
CA THR A 228 -12.54 -15.86 -21.03
C THR A 228 -12.99 -16.69 -19.83
N ASP A 229 -13.75 -17.74 -20.11
CA ASP A 229 -14.14 -18.76 -19.14
C ASP A 229 -13.07 -19.87 -19.04
N PHE A 230 -12.81 -20.32 -17.82
CA PHE A 230 -11.97 -21.48 -17.53
C PHE A 230 -12.78 -22.56 -16.81
N THR A 231 -12.37 -23.82 -16.96
CA THR A 231 -13.04 -24.96 -16.30
C THR A 231 -12.14 -25.55 -15.24
N LEU A 232 -12.69 -25.80 -14.05
CA LEU A 232 -12.03 -26.49 -12.94
C LEU A 232 -12.12 -28.02 -13.09
N SER A 233 -11.39 -28.75 -12.25
CA SER A 233 -11.40 -30.22 -12.27
C SER A 233 -12.76 -30.83 -11.90
N ASP A 234 -13.66 -30.06 -11.29
CA ASP A 234 -15.06 -30.44 -11.00
C ASP A 234 -16.06 -29.91 -12.04
N ASP A 235 -15.59 -29.58 -13.24
CA ASP A 235 -16.37 -29.00 -14.36
C ASP A 235 -17.01 -27.64 -14.08
N THR A 236 -16.66 -26.99 -12.95
CA THR A 236 -17.15 -25.64 -12.66
C THR A 236 -16.52 -24.62 -13.60
N ALA A 237 -17.36 -23.90 -14.35
CA ALA A 237 -16.93 -22.75 -15.13
C ALA A 237 -16.65 -21.55 -14.22
N ILE A 238 -15.50 -20.92 -14.40
CA ILE A 238 -15.05 -19.76 -13.63
C ILE A 238 -14.52 -18.67 -14.56
N ARG A 239 -14.56 -17.42 -14.07
CA ARG A 239 -13.88 -16.28 -14.71
C ARG A 239 -12.78 -15.76 -13.81
N ASN A 240 -11.68 -15.38 -14.43
CA ASN A 240 -10.59 -14.73 -13.70
C ASN A 240 -11.02 -13.35 -13.23
N SER A 241 -10.63 -12.99 -12.00
CA SER A 241 -10.72 -11.62 -11.52
C SER A 241 -9.47 -10.84 -11.89
N LEU A 242 -9.66 -9.75 -12.63
CA LEU A 242 -8.61 -8.84 -13.08
C LEU A 242 -8.15 -7.88 -11.96
N ARG A 243 -8.84 -7.86 -10.81
CA ARG A 243 -8.45 -7.11 -9.61
C ARG A 243 -8.85 -7.84 -8.32
N TYR A 244 -8.35 -7.37 -7.18
CA TYR A 244 -8.90 -7.75 -5.89
C TYR A 244 -10.34 -7.25 -5.73
N TYR A 245 -11.17 -8.05 -5.07
CA TYR A 245 -12.55 -7.75 -4.74
C TYR A 245 -12.90 -8.29 -3.37
N GLY A 246 -13.87 -7.68 -2.70
CA GLY A 246 -14.14 -7.99 -1.29
C GLY A 246 -14.76 -6.79 -0.60
N ASP A 247 -14.43 -6.58 0.68
CA ASP A 247 -14.95 -5.44 1.43
C ASP A 247 -13.91 -4.72 2.29
N ILE A 248 -14.11 -3.41 2.38
CA ILE A 248 -13.33 -2.50 3.20
C ILE A 248 -14.29 -1.93 4.23
N LYS A 249 -13.93 -2.06 5.50
CA LYS A 249 -14.68 -1.52 6.63
C LYS A 249 -13.84 -0.46 7.31
N ASN A 250 -14.49 0.59 7.79
CA ASN A 250 -13.80 1.63 8.54
C ASN A 250 -14.68 2.19 9.64
N ILE A 251 -14.04 2.63 10.72
CA ILE A 251 -14.65 3.38 11.80
C ILE A 251 -13.68 4.46 12.27
N GLY A 252 -14.20 5.64 12.58
CA GLY A 252 -13.37 6.75 13.01
C GLY A 252 -14.08 7.71 13.95
N LEU A 253 -13.27 8.38 14.77
CA LEU A 253 -13.67 9.43 15.71
C LEU A 253 -12.77 10.64 15.52
N LEU A 254 -13.38 11.80 15.39
CA LEU A 254 -12.72 13.09 15.25
C LEU A 254 -13.19 13.99 16.38
N ALA A 255 -12.25 14.62 17.08
CA ALA A 255 -12.55 15.66 18.05
C ALA A 255 -11.74 16.91 17.75
N SER A 256 -12.29 18.08 18.05
CA SER A 256 -11.58 19.35 17.95
C SER A 256 -12.01 20.27 19.08
N TYR A 257 -11.02 20.82 19.77
CA TYR A 257 -11.19 21.71 20.90
C TYR A 257 -10.54 23.07 20.58
N ASP A 258 -11.37 24.09 20.47
CA ASP A 258 -10.96 25.47 20.22
C ASP A 258 -10.59 26.11 21.56
N ILE A 259 -9.30 26.14 21.91
CA ILE A 259 -8.81 26.74 23.17
C ILE A 259 -9.25 28.20 23.23
N ASP A 260 -9.07 28.90 22.11
CA ASP A 260 -9.59 30.24 21.82
C ASP A 260 -9.74 30.45 20.30
N ARG A 261 -9.82 31.70 19.84
CA ARG A 261 -9.99 32.03 18.41
C ARG A 261 -8.75 31.73 17.56
N ASN A 262 -7.59 31.59 18.16
CA ASN A 262 -6.30 31.46 17.50
C ASN A 262 -5.65 30.09 17.74
N HIS A 263 -6.05 29.39 18.79
CA HIS A 263 -5.46 28.11 19.20
C HIS A 263 -6.49 26.99 19.20
N SER A 264 -6.18 25.88 18.54
CA SER A 264 -7.04 24.68 18.57
C SER A 264 -6.23 23.39 18.59
N VAL A 265 -6.81 22.37 19.22
CA VAL A 265 -6.30 21.01 19.27
C VAL A 265 -7.29 20.09 18.58
N SER A 266 -6.81 19.19 17.73
CA SER A 266 -7.61 18.19 17.04
C SER A 266 -7.08 16.79 17.29
N LEU A 267 -7.98 15.85 17.54
CA LEU A 267 -7.71 14.43 17.70
C LEU A 267 -8.43 13.66 16.59
N GLY A 268 -7.76 12.70 15.98
CA GLY A 268 -8.33 11.73 15.05
C GLY A 268 -7.95 10.32 15.44
N LEU A 269 -8.92 9.42 15.47
CA LEU A 269 -8.75 7.99 15.69
C LEU A 269 -9.45 7.27 14.55
N ASP A 270 -8.75 6.39 13.86
CA ASP A 270 -9.30 5.68 12.70
C ASP A 270 -8.85 4.23 12.72
N HIS A 271 -9.77 3.34 12.39
CA HIS A 271 -9.52 1.92 12.21
C HIS A 271 -10.08 1.47 10.86
N VAL A 272 -9.27 0.72 10.12
CA VAL A 272 -9.61 0.21 8.79
C VAL A 272 -9.31 -1.28 8.73
N ASP A 273 -10.31 -2.04 8.31
CA ASP A 273 -10.22 -3.47 8.02
C ASP A 273 -10.45 -3.69 6.52
N GLU A 274 -9.69 -4.59 5.92
CA GLU A 274 -9.82 -5.03 4.54
C GLU A 274 -9.80 -6.56 4.47
N ASP A 275 -10.73 -7.13 3.71
CA ASP A 275 -10.73 -8.55 3.32
C ASP A 275 -10.99 -8.63 1.81
N MET A 276 -9.97 -9.06 1.07
CA MET A 276 -9.95 -9.12 -0.38
C MET A 276 -9.58 -10.50 -0.90
N ASN A 277 -10.22 -10.86 -2.01
CA ASN A 277 -10.00 -12.07 -2.76
C ASN A 277 -9.70 -11.73 -4.22
N ARG A 278 -8.89 -12.56 -4.88
CA ARG A 278 -8.67 -12.53 -6.32
C ARG A 278 -8.40 -13.94 -6.79
N TYR A 279 -9.20 -14.42 -7.74
CA TYR A 279 -9.07 -15.78 -8.27
C TYR A 279 -8.60 -15.77 -9.72
N VAL A 280 -7.62 -16.61 -10.05
CA VAL A 280 -7.00 -16.67 -11.37
C VAL A 280 -6.68 -18.11 -11.76
N LYS A 281 -6.86 -18.45 -13.04
CA LYS A 281 -6.45 -19.71 -13.69
C LYS A 281 -5.96 -19.40 -15.11
N HIS A 282 -4.95 -20.10 -15.62
CA HIS A 282 -4.29 -19.76 -16.88
C HIS A 282 -4.61 -20.73 -18.03
N SER A 283 -5.05 -21.95 -17.74
CA SER A 283 -5.48 -22.92 -18.74
C SER A 283 -6.61 -23.82 -18.26
N ASN A 284 -7.26 -24.52 -19.19
CA ASN A 284 -8.25 -25.58 -18.90
C ASN A 284 -7.62 -26.94 -18.60
N SER A 285 -6.30 -27.00 -18.35
CA SER A 285 -5.68 -28.23 -17.91
C SER A 285 -6.29 -28.70 -16.59
N PHE A 286 -6.68 -29.97 -16.54
CA PHE A 286 -7.16 -30.64 -15.34
C PHE A 286 -6.13 -30.63 -14.20
N PHE A 287 -4.84 -30.60 -14.55
CA PHE A 287 -3.72 -30.63 -13.59
C PHE A 287 -3.29 -29.24 -13.13
N GLU A 288 -3.84 -28.17 -13.70
CA GLU A 288 -3.58 -26.81 -13.23
C GLU A 288 -4.67 -26.41 -12.23
N PRO A 289 -4.34 -26.15 -10.95
CA PRO A 289 -5.33 -25.65 -10.02
C PRO A 289 -5.61 -24.16 -10.26
N GLN A 290 -6.77 -23.70 -9.81
CA GLN A 290 -7.04 -22.26 -9.68
C GLN A 290 -6.24 -21.69 -8.52
N GLN A 291 -5.64 -20.52 -8.73
CA GLN A 291 -4.98 -19.75 -7.69
C GLN A 291 -5.97 -18.82 -7.00
N HIS A 292 -5.98 -18.85 -5.67
CA HIS A 292 -6.73 -17.92 -4.84
C HIS A 292 -5.75 -17.03 -4.09
N PHE A 293 -5.68 -15.76 -4.49
CA PHE A 293 -4.98 -14.73 -3.73
C PHE A 293 -5.95 -14.13 -2.73
N LYS A 294 -5.56 -14.14 -1.46
CA LYS A 294 -6.29 -13.46 -0.39
C LYS A 294 -5.38 -12.41 0.22
N ARG A 295 -5.96 -11.24 0.50
CA ARG A 295 -5.31 -10.15 1.22
C ARG A 295 -6.20 -9.69 2.34
N THR A 296 -5.63 -9.60 3.52
CA THR A 296 -6.26 -8.98 4.69
C THR A 296 -5.39 -7.87 5.21
N LEU A 297 -6.01 -6.80 5.69
CA LEU A 297 -5.30 -5.70 6.33
C LEU A 297 -6.11 -5.16 7.51
N ASP A 298 -5.39 -4.92 8.60
CA ASP A 298 -5.84 -4.21 9.79
C ASP A 298 -4.97 -2.96 9.95
N ARG A 299 -5.57 -1.79 10.15
CA ARG A 299 -4.82 -0.55 10.41
C ARG A 299 -5.51 0.36 11.41
N ASP A 300 -4.76 0.70 12.45
CA ASP A 300 -5.08 1.78 13.37
C ASP A 300 -4.25 3.04 13.04
N THR A 301 -4.91 4.19 13.03
CA THR A 301 -4.27 5.52 12.89
C THR A 301 -4.74 6.45 14.00
N TYR A 302 -3.78 7.13 14.62
CA TYR A 302 -3.98 8.08 15.70
C TYR A 302 -3.30 9.38 15.33
N ARG A 303 -4.02 10.49 15.41
CA ARG A 303 -3.51 11.82 15.10
C ARG A 303 -3.86 12.82 16.18
N LEU A 304 -2.86 13.57 16.62
CA LEU A 304 -3.01 14.73 17.49
C LEU A 304 -2.36 15.93 16.80
N SER A 305 -3.15 16.97 16.54
CA SER A 305 -2.69 18.20 15.90
C SER A 305 -2.97 19.39 16.79
N TYR A 306 -1.97 20.24 17.00
CA TYR A 306 -2.13 21.56 17.59
C TYR A 306 -1.88 22.62 16.53
N THR A 307 -2.78 23.60 16.44
CA THR A 307 -2.62 24.77 15.55
C THR A 307 -2.71 26.03 16.37
N GLY A 308 -1.86 27.00 16.04
CA GLY A 308 -1.81 28.31 16.67
C GLY A 308 -1.60 29.41 15.64
N ARG A 309 -2.14 30.59 15.94
CA ARG A 309 -1.88 31.83 15.21
C ARG A 309 -1.56 32.94 16.19
N GLY A 310 -0.54 33.75 15.89
CA GLY A 310 -0.16 34.87 16.73
C GLY A 310 0.58 35.93 15.92
N GLY A 311 0.08 37.16 15.94
CA GLY A 311 0.65 38.27 15.17
C GLY A 311 0.75 37.93 13.68
N ALA A 312 1.97 37.98 13.15
CA ALA A 312 2.28 37.70 11.75
C ALA A 312 2.57 36.21 11.46
N SER A 313 2.43 35.34 12.46
CA SER A 313 2.82 33.92 12.36
C SER A 313 1.66 32.97 12.60
N ASP A 314 1.65 31.86 11.87
CA ASP A 314 0.89 30.67 12.21
C ASP A 314 1.80 29.46 12.34
N TRP A 315 1.40 28.49 13.17
CA TRP A 315 2.16 27.29 13.41
C TRP A 315 1.27 26.08 13.63
N LYS A 316 1.85 24.92 13.37
CA LYS A 316 1.21 23.62 13.50
C LYS A 316 2.20 22.62 14.06
N VAL A 317 1.74 21.81 15.01
CA VAL A 317 2.46 20.67 15.56
C VAL A 317 1.59 19.44 15.41
N ASP A 318 2.07 18.43 14.69
CA ASP A 318 1.39 17.17 14.44
C ASP A 318 2.16 16.03 15.10
N PHE A 319 1.46 15.23 15.88
CA PHE A 319 1.88 13.90 16.32
C PHE A 319 0.98 12.86 15.65
N ASP A 320 1.57 11.96 14.90
CA ASP A 320 0.87 10.88 14.23
C ASP A 320 1.44 9.53 14.68
N TYR A 321 0.58 8.53 14.88
CA TYR A 321 0.96 7.14 15.08
C TYR A 321 0.08 6.25 14.21
N ALA A 322 0.68 5.34 13.45
CA ALA A 322 -0.02 4.35 12.65
C ALA A 322 0.58 2.97 12.91
N LYS A 323 -0.29 1.97 13.00
CA LYS A 323 0.05 0.56 13.09
C LYS A 323 -0.78 -0.18 12.07
N MET A 324 -0.12 -0.96 11.23
CA MET A 324 -0.76 -1.75 10.18
C MET A 324 -0.23 -3.18 10.22
N HIS A 325 -1.12 -4.13 9.99
CA HIS A 325 -0.79 -5.52 9.71
C HIS A 325 -1.47 -5.91 8.39
N GLU A 326 -0.68 -6.30 7.40
CA GLU A 326 -1.18 -6.85 6.14
C GLU A 326 -0.68 -8.29 6.01
N ASP A 327 -1.60 -9.21 5.71
CA ASP A 327 -1.33 -10.62 5.43
C ASP A 327 -1.86 -10.96 4.04
N ASP A 328 -0.99 -11.53 3.21
CA ASP A 328 -1.29 -12.02 1.88
C ASP A 328 -1.01 -13.52 1.82
N ILE A 329 -1.98 -14.29 1.35
CA ILE A 329 -1.79 -15.73 1.14
C ILE A 329 -2.16 -16.12 -0.28
N THR A 330 -1.46 -17.13 -0.78
CA THR A 330 -1.80 -17.80 -2.04
C THR A 330 -2.22 -19.23 -1.74
N LEU A 331 -3.46 -19.52 -2.04
CA LEU A 331 -4.02 -20.87 -2.01
C LEU A 331 -4.18 -21.38 -3.44
N THR A 332 -4.26 -22.70 -3.58
CA THR A 332 -4.69 -23.33 -4.83
C THR A 332 -5.78 -24.32 -4.57
N SER A 333 -6.74 -24.41 -5.48
CA SER A 333 -7.80 -25.42 -5.44
C SER A 333 -8.04 -25.98 -6.84
N TYR A 334 -8.21 -27.29 -6.92
CA TYR A 334 -8.59 -27.97 -8.16
C TYR A 334 -10.10 -27.89 -8.43
N VAL A 335 -10.89 -27.60 -7.40
CA VAL A 335 -12.34 -27.52 -7.46
C VAL A 335 -12.82 -26.12 -7.08
N ALA A 336 -14.08 -25.82 -7.37
CA ALA A 336 -14.64 -24.52 -7.02
C ALA A 336 -14.52 -24.25 -5.51
N ASN A 337 -14.17 -23.01 -5.15
CA ASN A 337 -14.05 -22.64 -3.75
C ASN A 337 -15.42 -22.78 -3.05
N ARG A 338 -15.51 -23.73 -2.14
CA ARG A 338 -16.68 -24.02 -1.32
C ARG A 338 -16.21 -24.06 0.14
N ALA A 339 -16.91 -23.32 1.00
CA ALA A 339 -16.54 -23.24 2.41
C ALA A 339 -16.63 -24.62 3.07
N TYR A 340 -15.64 -24.93 3.93
CA TYR A 340 -15.58 -26.12 4.77
C TYR A 340 -15.50 -27.48 4.05
N MET A 341 -15.03 -27.50 2.80
CA MET A 341 -14.80 -28.75 2.06
C MET A 341 -13.37 -29.31 2.22
N GLY A 342 -12.42 -28.53 2.70
CA GLY A 342 -11.03 -28.98 2.86
C GLY A 342 -10.37 -29.26 1.51
N THR A 343 -10.40 -28.32 0.57
CA THR A 343 -9.91 -28.52 -0.81
C THR A 343 -8.71 -27.66 -1.16
N ASN A 344 -8.41 -26.66 -0.33
CA ASN A 344 -7.35 -25.69 -0.61
C ASN A 344 -5.98 -26.24 -0.24
N ILE A 345 -4.94 -25.78 -0.94
CA ILE A 345 -3.55 -26.05 -0.59
C ILE A 345 -2.89 -24.70 -0.32
N LEU A 346 -2.20 -24.57 0.82
CA LEU A 346 -1.47 -23.36 1.16
C LEU A 346 -0.13 -23.33 0.44
N ASN A 347 0.02 -22.46 -0.57
CA ASN A 347 1.24 -22.39 -1.37
C ASN A 347 2.24 -21.36 -0.87
N TYR A 348 1.73 -20.20 -0.45
CA TYR A 348 2.56 -19.07 -0.10
C TYR A 348 1.90 -18.22 0.96
N VAL A 349 2.70 -17.73 1.88
CA VAL A 349 2.32 -16.77 2.90
C VAL A 349 3.26 -15.59 2.77
N ASP A 350 2.72 -14.39 2.84
CA ASP A 350 3.47 -13.16 2.98
C ASP A 350 2.78 -12.22 3.94
N ASN A 351 3.54 -11.43 4.69
CA ASN A 351 3.01 -10.49 5.65
C ASN A 351 3.96 -9.35 5.92
N ILE A 352 3.36 -8.29 6.44
CA ILE A 352 4.06 -7.14 6.96
C ILE A 352 3.31 -6.57 8.15
N LYS A 353 4.07 -6.28 9.21
CA LYS A 353 3.68 -5.45 10.34
C LYS A 353 4.43 -4.15 10.21
N HIS A 354 3.71 -3.06 10.01
CA HIS A 354 4.26 -1.71 9.90
C HIS A 354 3.84 -0.88 11.11
N ARG A 355 4.78 -0.13 11.67
CA ARG A 355 4.51 0.84 12.73
C ARG A 355 5.28 2.11 12.43
N GLN A 356 4.60 3.23 12.46
CA GLN A 356 5.22 4.53 12.25
C GLN A 356 4.69 5.50 13.29
N TRP A 357 5.58 6.30 13.88
CA TRP A 357 5.17 7.55 14.49
C TRP A 357 5.95 8.72 13.91
N SER A 358 5.32 9.88 13.90
CA SER A 358 5.97 11.12 13.50
C SER A 358 5.58 12.27 14.40
N LEU A 359 6.55 13.15 14.64
CA LEU A 359 6.33 14.46 15.26
C LEU A 359 6.83 15.52 14.28
N LYS A 360 5.94 16.40 13.84
CA LYS A 360 6.23 17.45 12.86
C LYS A 360 5.84 18.79 13.46
N ALA A 361 6.69 19.80 13.31
CA ALA A 361 6.38 21.17 13.67
C ALA A 361 6.70 22.06 12.47
N SER A 362 5.78 22.95 12.12
CA SER A 362 5.96 23.90 11.03
C SER A 362 5.33 25.23 11.37
N ALA A 363 5.90 26.31 10.85
CA ALA A 363 5.36 27.64 10.99
C ALA A 363 5.50 28.44 9.69
N ASN A 364 4.57 29.36 9.48
CA ASN A 364 4.64 30.39 8.47
C ASN A 364 4.69 31.75 9.16
N THR A 365 5.55 32.65 8.71
CA THR A 365 5.71 33.99 9.28
C THR A 365 5.77 35.02 8.16
N GLN A 366 4.83 35.95 8.18
CA GLN A 366 4.83 37.09 7.27
C GLN A 366 5.86 38.12 7.77
N LEU A 367 6.96 38.28 7.03
CA LEU A 367 8.03 39.23 7.39
C LEU A 367 7.79 40.65 6.85
N GLY A 368 6.89 40.77 5.86
CA GLY A 368 6.43 42.03 5.27
C GLY A 368 5.46 41.74 4.13
N ASP A 369 4.90 42.76 3.47
CA ASP A 369 3.81 42.57 2.48
C ASP A 369 4.18 41.69 1.28
N ALA A 370 5.47 41.59 0.95
CA ALA A 370 5.99 40.82 -0.18
C ALA A 370 6.78 39.56 0.24
N HIS A 371 6.85 39.23 1.54
CA HIS A 371 7.78 38.24 2.07
C HIS A 371 7.13 37.28 3.08
N LEU A 372 7.01 36.00 2.70
CA LEU A 372 6.48 34.93 3.54
C LEU A 372 7.56 33.87 3.77
N LEU A 373 7.93 33.67 5.04
CA LEU A 373 8.87 32.65 5.45
C LEU A 373 8.14 31.42 6.00
N SER A 374 8.39 30.25 5.42
CA SER A 374 7.86 28.96 5.88
C SER A 374 9.01 28.06 6.33
N TYR A 375 8.92 27.49 7.52
CA TYR A 375 9.96 26.63 8.06
C TYR A 375 9.37 25.51 8.88
N GLY A 376 10.09 24.41 9.00
CA GLY A 376 9.63 23.29 9.81
C GLY A 376 10.68 22.24 10.05
N VAL A 377 10.41 21.44 11.06
CA VAL A 377 11.21 20.30 11.48
C VAL A 377 10.31 19.08 11.61
N GLY A 378 10.86 17.90 11.35
CA GLY A 378 10.13 16.66 11.54
C GLY A 378 11.03 15.53 11.98
N PHE A 379 10.48 14.67 12.83
CA PHE A 379 11.05 13.40 13.23
C PHE A 379 10.07 12.30 12.86
N ILE A 380 10.56 11.24 12.26
CA ILE A 380 9.77 10.05 11.88
C ILE A 380 10.57 8.82 12.31
N GLN A 381 9.93 7.90 13.01
CA GLN A 381 10.47 6.57 13.25
C GLN A 381 9.51 5.54 12.69
N GLU A 382 10.07 4.66 11.89
CA GLU A 382 9.35 3.66 11.12
C GLU A 382 9.97 2.29 11.41
N LYS A 383 9.13 1.32 11.74
CA LYS A 383 9.51 -0.07 12.01
C LYS A 383 8.69 -0.97 11.11
N GLY A 384 9.36 -1.92 10.48
CA GLY A 384 8.70 -3.01 9.78
C GLY A 384 9.23 -4.35 10.20
N GLU A 385 8.33 -5.32 10.25
CA GLU A 385 8.65 -6.71 10.49
C GLU A 385 7.76 -7.58 9.60
N GLY A 386 8.32 -8.60 8.96
CA GLY A 386 7.51 -9.53 8.18
C GLY A 386 8.31 -10.34 7.18
N SER A 387 7.66 -11.31 6.56
CA SER A 387 8.26 -12.12 5.51
C SER A 387 8.52 -11.34 4.23
N ARG A 388 7.91 -10.16 4.05
CA ARG A 388 8.22 -9.26 2.92
C ARG A 388 9.60 -8.64 3.04
N LEU A 389 10.16 -8.64 4.25
CA LEU A 389 11.42 -7.99 4.61
C LEU A 389 12.62 -8.95 4.66
N LYS A 390 12.64 -10.05 3.91
CA LYS A 390 13.72 -11.07 4.00
C LYS A 390 15.15 -10.55 3.80
N ASN A 391 15.30 -9.39 3.16
CA ASN A 391 16.60 -8.71 2.95
C ASN A 391 16.94 -7.66 4.03
N ALA A 392 16.16 -7.57 5.11
CA ALA A 392 16.42 -6.62 6.18
C ALA A 392 17.69 -6.99 6.98
N PRO A 393 18.32 -6.02 7.68
CA PRO A 393 19.57 -6.25 8.41
C PRO A 393 19.47 -7.31 9.51
N ARG A 394 18.27 -7.51 10.07
CA ARG A 394 17.98 -8.54 11.07
C ARG A 394 16.94 -9.48 10.51
N THR A 395 17.21 -10.77 10.58
CA THR A 395 16.28 -11.82 10.18
C THR A 395 16.21 -12.91 11.23
N TYR A 396 15.08 -13.59 11.31
CA TYR A 396 14.88 -14.80 12.11
C TYR A 396 13.92 -15.73 11.37
N THR A 397 13.94 -17.02 11.70
CA THR A 397 12.99 -17.98 11.14
C THR A 397 11.86 -18.23 12.14
N ARG A 398 10.62 -18.30 11.65
CA ARG A 398 9.47 -18.76 12.43
C ARG A 398 8.86 -20.02 11.81
N ALA A 399 8.19 -20.81 12.63
CA ALA A 399 7.30 -21.86 12.16
C ALA A 399 5.97 -21.25 11.66
N VAL A 400 5.37 -21.90 10.68
CA VAL A 400 4.08 -21.56 10.08
C VAL A 400 3.13 -22.72 10.38
N ASP A 401 2.06 -22.45 11.12
CA ASP A 401 0.94 -23.39 11.18
C ASP A 401 -0.01 -23.08 10.01
N PRO A 402 -0.19 -23.97 9.03
CA PRO A 402 -1.07 -23.70 7.90
C PRO A 402 -2.52 -23.38 8.33
N TRP A 403 -2.99 -23.92 9.46
CA TRP A 403 -4.33 -23.67 9.94
C TRP A 403 -4.57 -22.22 10.36
N ASP A 404 -3.53 -21.46 10.69
CA ASP A 404 -3.68 -20.04 11.04
C ASP A 404 -4.11 -19.19 9.83
N TYR A 405 -3.94 -19.71 8.61
CA TYR A 405 -4.16 -18.98 7.37
C TYR A 405 -5.44 -19.35 6.63
N ASP A 406 -5.80 -20.63 6.59
CA ASP A 406 -7.04 -21.05 5.94
C ASP A 406 -7.60 -22.32 6.61
N LYS A 407 -8.90 -22.29 6.95
CA LYS A 407 -9.59 -23.44 7.58
C LYS A 407 -10.15 -24.42 6.55
N ASN A 408 -10.04 -24.13 5.25
CA ASN A 408 -10.52 -24.96 4.17
C ASN A 408 -9.38 -25.74 3.49
N LEU A 409 -8.26 -25.95 4.20
CA LEU A 409 -7.12 -26.67 3.66
C LEU A 409 -7.36 -28.18 3.59
N TRP A 410 -6.88 -28.79 2.52
CA TRP A 410 -6.94 -30.23 2.30
C TRP A 410 -5.99 -30.95 3.23
N THR A 411 -6.50 -31.99 3.89
CA THR A 411 -5.74 -32.81 4.83
C THR A 411 -5.69 -34.24 4.32
N PRO A 412 -4.48 -34.83 4.13
CA PRO A 412 -4.38 -36.22 3.72
C PRO A 412 -5.05 -37.16 4.73
N ASN A 413 -5.66 -38.24 4.24
CA ASN A 413 -6.28 -39.25 5.09
C ASN A 413 -5.30 -39.79 6.14
N GLY A 414 -5.72 -39.78 7.41
CA GLY A 414 -4.90 -40.25 8.53
C GLY A 414 -3.80 -39.28 8.98
N LYS A 415 -3.79 -38.03 8.48
CA LYS A 415 -2.91 -36.95 8.96
C LYS A 415 -3.70 -35.89 9.71
N THR A 416 -3.04 -35.21 10.65
CA THR A 416 -3.61 -34.09 11.42
C THR A 416 -3.21 -32.72 10.86
N SER A 417 -2.13 -32.68 10.07
CA SER A 417 -1.64 -31.47 9.43
C SER A 417 -2.08 -31.43 7.96
N PRO A 418 -2.57 -30.28 7.48
CA PRO A 418 -3.02 -30.12 6.11
C PRO A 418 -1.82 -30.03 5.17
N LEU A 419 -2.08 -30.18 3.87
CA LEU A 419 -1.07 -29.98 2.85
C LEU A 419 -0.72 -28.49 2.73
N SER A 420 0.57 -28.19 2.90
CA SER A 420 1.15 -26.88 2.65
C SER A 420 2.46 -27.01 1.90
N LEU A 421 2.64 -26.14 0.90
CA LEU A 421 3.87 -26.02 0.11
C LEU A 421 4.72 -24.82 0.57
N VAL A 422 4.40 -24.24 1.74
CA VAL A 422 5.21 -23.17 2.32
C VAL A 422 6.57 -23.74 2.73
N HIS A 423 7.64 -23.12 2.24
CA HIS A 423 9.00 -23.60 2.43
C HIS A 423 10.01 -22.45 2.54
N ASP A 424 10.94 -22.55 3.49
CA ASP A 424 12.01 -21.57 3.71
C ASP A 424 13.31 -21.99 3.01
N TYR A 425 13.33 -21.78 1.69
CA TYR A 425 14.46 -22.15 0.84
C TYR A 425 15.78 -21.53 1.34
N ALA A 426 16.79 -22.37 1.54
CA ALA A 426 18.15 -21.97 1.84
C ALA A 426 18.70 -21.13 0.68
N MET A 427 19.22 -19.95 0.99
CA MET A 427 19.78 -19.03 -0.01
C MET A 427 21.25 -18.80 0.26
N THR A 428 22.06 -18.87 -0.78
CA THR A 428 23.43 -18.35 -0.81
C THR A 428 23.46 -17.06 -1.62
N ARG A 429 24.53 -16.27 -1.52
CA ARG A 429 24.76 -15.12 -2.41
C ARG A 429 25.90 -15.47 -3.36
N ASN A 430 25.72 -15.17 -4.64
CA ASN A 430 26.84 -15.25 -5.58
C ASN A 430 27.83 -14.09 -5.36
N ALA A 431 28.94 -14.07 -6.10
CA ALA A 431 29.96 -13.02 -6.01
C ALA A 431 29.42 -11.60 -6.27
N ALA A 432 28.31 -11.47 -7.01
CA ALA A 432 27.61 -10.20 -7.26
C ALA A 432 26.56 -9.85 -6.19
N GLY A 433 26.48 -10.62 -5.10
CA GLY A 433 25.52 -10.42 -4.01
C GLY A 433 24.09 -10.88 -4.32
N VAL A 434 23.84 -11.47 -5.49
CA VAL A 434 22.52 -11.95 -5.91
C VAL A 434 22.18 -13.26 -5.17
N PRO A 435 21.01 -13.35 -4.52
CA PRO A 435 20.56 -14.59 -3.89
C PRO A 435 20.42 -15.73 -4.91
N LYS A 436 20.92 -16.91 -4.57
CA LYS A 436 20.78 -18.17 -5.31
C LYS A 436 20.27 -19.23 -4.35
N TYR A 437 19.29 -20.03 -4.79
CA TYR A 437 18.85 -21.21 -4.06
C TYR A 437 20.03 -22.18 -3.85
N ASP A 438 20.26 -22.53 -2.59
CA ASP A 438 21.27 -23.47 -2.14
C ASP A 438 20.71 -24.90 -2.13
N ASN A 439 20.38 -25.39 -3.32
CA ASN A 439 19.77 -26.70 -3.54
C ASN A 439 20.64 -27.85 -3.03
N GLU A 440 21.95 -27.78 -3.26
CA GLU A 440 22.90 -28.79 -2.80
C GLU A 440 22.88 -28.93 -1.27
N TYR A 441 22.79 -27.82 -0.54
CA TYR A 441 22.68 -27.88 0.91
C TYR A 441 21.36 -28.47 1.38
N GLU A 442 20.22 -28.13 0.75
CA GLU A 442 18.94 -28.73 1.15
C GLU A 442 18.82 -30.22 0.82
N TRP A 443 19.41 -30.63 -0.31
CA TRP A 443 19.41 -32.01 -0.77
C TRP A 443 20.32 -32.91 0.06
N TYR A 444 21.52 -32.44 0.39
CA TYR A 444 22.55 -33.28 0.99
C TYR A 444 22.89 -32.91 2.44
N GLY A 445 22.60 -31.68 2.89
CA GLY A 445 22.71 -31.27 4.29
C GLY A 445 24.12 -31.01 4.83
N HIS A 446 25.13 -30.91 3.96
CA HIS A 446 26.54 -30.88 4.37
C HIS A 446 27.31 -29.69 3.79
N LYS A 447 28.13 -29.05 4.64
CA LYS A 447 29.09 -28.00 4.27
C LYS A 447 30.46 -28.31 4.88
N ASP A 448 31.52 -27.99 4.16
CA ASP A 448 32.89 -28.08 4.67
C ASP A 448 33.20 -26.96 5.68
N GLY A 449 34.39 -27.00 6.29
CA GLY A 449 34.83 -25.98 7.25
C GLY A 449 34.96 -24.56 6.68
N GLY A 450 34.96 -24.42 5.35
CA GLY A 450 34.93 -23.14 4.63
C GLY A 450 33.53 -22.69 4.23
N GLY A 451 32.49 -23.46 4.55
CA GLY A 451 31.09 -23.16 4.21
C GLY A 451 30.68 -23.54 2.79
N LYS A 452 31.51 -24.28 2.05
CA LYS A 452 31.17 -24.80 0.71
C LYS A 452 30.38 -26.11 0.84
N ASN A 453 29.36 -26.29 0.00
CA ASN A 453 28.58 -27.52 -0.01
C ASN A 453 29.44 -28.75 -0.32
N LEU A 454 29.21 -29.81 0.45
CA LEU A 454 29.72 -31.14 0.12
C LEU A 454 28.71 -31.82 -0.79
N ILE A 455 29.19 -32.26 -1.96
CA ILE A 455 28.36 -32.84 -3.03
C ILE A 455 28.78 -34.31 -3.19
N PRO A 456 27.85 -35.26 -3.29
CA PRO A 456 28.18 -36.67 -3.49
C PRO A 456 28.85 -36.90 -4.85
N GLN A 457 29.60 -38.00 -4.98
CA GLN A 457 30.28 -38.37 -6.22
C GLN A 457 29.31 -38.55 -7.40
N PHE A 458 28.08 -38.97 -7.14
CA PHE A 458 27.01 -39.10 -8.12
C PHE A 458 25.81 -38.27 -7.66
N THR A 459 25.51 -37.18 -8.38
CA THR A 459 24.54 -36.16 -7.92
C THR A 459 23.10 -36.56 -8.19
N TYR A 460 22.15 -35.87 -7.56
CA TYR A 460 20.73 -36.04 -7.82
C TYR A 460 20.36 -35.66 -9.25
N GLU A 461 20.98 -34.65 -9.86
CA GLU A 461 20.73 -34.35 -11.28
C GLU A 461 21.20 -35.48 -12.20
N GLU A 462 22.35 -36.09 -11.90
CA GLU A 462 22.83 -37.27 -12.61
C GLU A 462 21.89 -38.47 -12.40
N PHE A 463 21.34 -38.65 -11.20
CA PHE A 463 20.30 -39.64 -10.91
C PHE A 463 19.02 -39.39 -11.71
N LEU A 464 18.56 -38.14 -11.83
CA LEU A 464 17.38 -37.81 -12.65
C LEU A 464 17.62 -38.08 -14.14
N LYS A 465 18.86 -37.89 -14.62
CA LYS A 465 19.23 -38.09 -16.03
C LYS A 465 19.49 -39.54 -16.40
N TYR A 466 20.24 -40.26 -15.57
CA TYR A 466 20.75 -41.61 -15.86
C TYR A 466 20.14 -42.70 -14.99
N ASN A 467 19.30 -42.34 -14.01
CA ASN A 467 18.68 -43.28 -13.09
C ASN A 467 19.72 -44.17 -12.35
N TYR A 468 19.26 -45.17 -11.59
CA TYR A 468 20.17 -46.10 -10.91
C TYR A 468 20.76 -47.18 -11.84
N GLN A 469 20.12 -47.46 -12.99
CA GLN A 469 20.47 -48.59 -13.87
C GLN A 469 20.36 -48.28 -15.39
N SER A 470 20.41 -47.02 -15.83
CA SER A 470 20.31 -46.76 -17.29
C SER A 470 21.49 -47.37 -18.06
N PRO A 471 21.23 -48.14 -19.14
CA PRO A 471 22.27 -48.70 -19.99
C PRO A 471 23.04 -47.61 -20.78
N ASP A 472 22.45 -46.43 -20.97
CA ASP A 472 23.05 -45.31 -21.70
C ASP A 472 23.94 -44.42 -20.81
N THR A 473 24.27 -44.87 -19.59
CA THR A 473 25.12 -44.12 -18.66
C THR A 473 26.57 -44.10 -19.17
N PRO A 474 27.20 -42.92 -19.37
CA PRO A 474 28.62 -42.84 -19.68
C PRO A 474 29.49 -43.58 -18.65
N ALA A 475 30.60 -44.19 -19.10
CA ALA A 475 31.43 -45.04 -18.23
C ALA A 475 31.98 -44.30 -17.00
N ASP A 476 32.32 -43.01 -17.13
CA ASP A 476 32.79 -42.18 -16.02
C ASP A 476 31.68 -41.91 -14.99
N VAL A 477 30.45 -41.64 -15.46
CA VAL A 477 29.27 -41.45 -14.60
C VAL A 477 28.91 -42.76 -13.90
N ALA A 478 28.98 -43.89 -14.60
CA ALA A 478 28.74 -45.21 -14.00
C ALA A 478 29.77 -45.54 -12.91
N ALA A 479 31.06 -45.20 -13.13
CA ALA A 479 32.10 -45.36 -12.12
C ALA A 479 31.86 -44.49 -10.88
N ARG A 480 31.46 -43.22 -11.06
CA ARG A 480 31.09 -42.34 -9.95
C ARG A 480 29.86 -42.84 -9.18
N ARG A 481 28.85 -43.36 -9.88
CA ARG A 481 27.67 -44.00 -9.27
C ARG A 481 28.04 -45.20 -8.40
N ALA A 482 28.87 -46.11 -8.91
CA ALA A 482 29.33 -47.26 -8.15
C ALA A 482 30.19 -46.84 -6.94
N ALA A 483 31.06 -45.84 -7.10
CA ALA A 483 31.85 -45.29 -6.00
C ALA A 483 30.95 -44.69 -4.89
N PHE A 484 29.94 -43.90 -5.27
CA PHE A 484 28.97 -43.35 -4.32
C PHE A 484 28.15 -44.44 -3.62
N GLY A 485 27.72 -45.47 -4.35
CA GLY A 485 27.02 -46.62 -3.76
C GLY A 485 27.86 -47.35 -2.70
N ASN A 486 29.15 -47.56 -2.97
CA ASN A 486 30.08 -48.14 -2.00
C ASN A 486 30.29 -47.24 -0.78
N GLU A 487 30.36 -45.93 -0.99
CA GLU A 487 30.46 -44.93 0.08
C GLU A 487 29.23 -44.99 1.01
N LEU A 488 28.02 -45.05 0.44
CA LEU A 488 26.78 -45.20 1.18
C LEU A 488 26.76 -46.51 2.00
N LEU A 489 27.17 -47.63 1.40
CA LEU A 489 27.22 -48.92 2.10
C LEU A 489 28.26 -48.95 3.24
N ALA A 490 29.32 -48.14 3.13
CA ALA A 490 30.36 -48.03 4.15
C ALA A 490 30.00 -47.05 5.28
N ASP A 491 28.97 -46.21 5.13
CA ASP A 491 28.54 -45.27 6.16
C ASP A 491 28.00 -46.03 7.39
N PRO A 492 28.57 -45.81 8.60
CA PRO A 492 28.11 -46.45 9.83
C PRO A 492 26.61 -46.26 10.12
N ALA A 493 26.02 -45.15 9.66
CA ALA A 493 24.59 -44.88 9.82
C ALA A 493 23.70 -45.89 9.07
N ASN A 494 24.24 -46.62 8.09
CA ASN A 494 23.54 -47.63 7.31
C ASN A 494 23.80 -49.06 7.79
N SER A 495 24.41 -49.24 8.97
CA SER A 495 24.72 -50.56 9.55
C SER A 495 23.50 -51.47 9.74
N TYR A 496 22.28 -50.91 9.81
CA TYR A 496 21.03 -51.68 9.85
C TYR A 496 20.78 -52.53 8.58
N LEU A 497 21.52 -52.26 7.49
CA LEU A 497 21.47 -53.00 6.23
C LEU A 497 22.51 -54.13 6.13
N ALA A 498 23.33 -54.37 7.16
CA ALA A 498 24.43 -55.34 7.10
C ALA A 498 23.99 -56.79 6.78
N GLY A 499 22.70 -57.12 6.96
CA GLY A 499 22.11 -58.41 6.60
C GLY A 499 21.52 -58.49 5.18
N MET A 500 21.56 -57.41 4.39
CA MET A 500 21.01 -57.35 3.04
C MET A 500 22.12 -57.33 1.98
N THR A 501 22.03 -58.21 0.99
CA THR A 501 22.93 -58.17 -0.18
C THR A 501 22.47 -57.07 -1.13
N LEU A 502 23.11 -55.90 -1.06
CA LEU A 502 22.80 -54.74 -1.90
C LEU A 502 23.93 -54.44 -2.87
N SER A 503 23.61 -54.21 -4.15
CA SER A 503 24.58 -53.66 -5.09
C SER A 503 24.79 -52.17 -4.82
N PRO A 504 25.94 -51.59 -5.22
CA PRO A 504 26.17 -50.14 -5.12
C PRO A 504 25.07 -49.32 -5.81
N GLU A 505 24.56 -49.76 -6.94
CA GLU A 505 23.47 -49.10 -7.68
C GLU A 505 22.16 -49.10 -6.90
N MET A 506 21.85 -50.21 -6.21
CA MET A 506 20.67 -50.28 -5.34
C MET A 506 20.80 -49.35 -4.13
N ALA A 507 21.99 -49.24 -3.55
CA ALA A 507 22.27 -48.30 -2.46
C ALA A 507 21.99 -46.84 -2.90
N VAL A 508 22.45 -46.45 -4.09
CA VAL A 508 22.15 -45.13 -4.68
C VAL A 508 20.65 -44.94 -4.90
N ASN A 509 19.94 -45.96 -5.41
CA ASN A 509 18.48 -45.89 -5.55
C ASN A 509 17.79 -45.66 -4.21
N PHE A 510 18.18 -46.36 -3.15
CA PHE A 510 17.60 -46.21 -1.82
C PHE A 510 17.94 -44.88 -1.14
N TYR A 511 19.08 -44.27 -1.47
CA TYR A 511 19.39 -42.91 -1.02
C TYR A 511 18.47 -41.87 -1.66
N TYR A 512 18.37 -41.86 -3.00
CA TYR A 512 17.55 -40.86 -3.71
C TYR A 512 16.04 -41.17 -3.69
N ARG A 513 15.64 -42.42 -3.47
CA ARG A 513 14.25 -42.88 -3.32
C ARG A 513 14.05 -43.61 -2.00
N SER A 514 14.25 -42.87 -0.91
CA SER A 514 14.22 -43.40 0.46
C SER A 514 12.88 -44.02 0.90
N GLU A 515 11.78 -43.73 0.21
CA GLU A 515 10.46 -44.26 0.53
C GLU A 515 10.38 -45.80 0.48
N GLU A 516 11.08 -46.43 -0.46
CA GLU A 516 11.06 -47.88 -0.60
C GLU A 516 11.73 -48.57 0.59
N ILE A 517 12.95 -48.12 0.94
CA ILE A 517 13.71 -48.68 2.05
C ILE A 517 13.09 -48.33 3.41
N ARG A 518 12.51 -47.12 3.53
CA ARG A 518 11.82 -46.68 4.75
C ARG A 518 10.60 -47.55 5.06
N LYS A 519 9.81 -47.93 4.06
CA LYS A 519 8.66 -48.83 4.26
C LYS A 519 9.10 -50.23 4.66
N ALA A 520 10.23 -50.71 4.13
CA ALA A 520 10.73 -52.05 4.41
C ALA A 520 11.42 -52.18 5.78
N THR A 521 12.14 -51.13 6.22
CA THR A 521 13.06 -51.21 7.37
C THR A 521 12.76 -50.22 8.49
N GLY A 522 11.87 -49.25 8.27
CA GLY A 522 11.64 -48.12 9.16
C GLY A 522 12.75 -47.05 9.12
N HIS A 523 13.81 -47.25 8.34
CA HIS A 523 14.98 -46.38 8.26
C HIS A 523 15.22 -45.88 6.84
N THR A 524 15.84 -44.71 6.70
CA THR A 524 16.29 -44.14 5.41
C THR A 524 17.77 -44.41 5.21
N MET A 525 18.18 -44.56 3.94
CA MET A 525 19.59 -44.62 3.59
C MET A 525 20.23 -43.24 3.79
N ASN A 526 21.40 -43.21 4.42
CA ASN A 526 22.08 -41.97 4.81
C ASN A 526 23.43 -41.81 4.10
N TRP A 527 23.86 -40.55 3.92
CA TRP A 527 25.18 -40.15 3.47
C TRP A 527 25.80 -39.18 4.47
N HIS A 528 26.96 -39.54 5.01
CA HIS A 528 27.58 -38.92 6.18
C HIS A 528 26.58 -38.71 7.34
N GLY A 529 25.76 -39.73 7.60
CA GLY A 529 24.78 -39.73 8.68
C GLY A 529 23.53 -38.86 8.47
N ARG A 530 23.28 -38.32 7.28
CA ARG A 530 22.04 -37.61 6.92
C ARG A 530 21.32 -38.28 5.75
N ALA A 531 20.00 -38.31 5.77
CA ALA A 531 19.24 -38.76 4.61
C ALA A 531 19.10 -37.65 3.57
N PHE A 532 18.88 -38.06 2.32
CA PHE A 532 18.56 -37.13 1.24
C PHE A 532 17.31 -36.31 1.57
N ASN A 533 17.35 -34.99 1.35
CA ASN A 533 16.29 -34.02 1.66
C ASN A 533 15.95 -33.83 3.15
N ASP A 534 16.76 -34.33 4.10
CA ASP A 534 16.50 -34.09 5.53
C ASP A 534 16.42 -32.59 5.85
N GLU A 535 17.36 -31.80 5.31
CA GLU A 535 17.40 -30.35 5.50
C GLU A 535 16.25 -29.64 4.77
N TYR A 536 15.88 -30.13 3.58
CA TYR A 536 14.68 -29.68 2.87
C TYR A 536 13.43 -29.87 3.75
N TYR A 537 13.16 -31.08 4.25
CA TYR A 537 11.95 -31.32 5.06
C TYR A 537 11.98 -30.58 6.41
N ALA A 538 13.16 -30.35 6.99
CA ALA A 538 13.32 -29.51 8.19
C ALA A 538 13.01 -28.02 7.95
N ARG A 539 12.88 -27.60 6.68
CA ARG A 539 12.53 -26.24 6.24
C ARG A 539 11.09 -26.09 5.75
N GLN A 540 10.34 -27.18 5.69
CA GLN A 540 8.91 -27.17 5.42
C GLN A 540 8.16 -26.36 6.50
N ASN A 541 7.16 -25.59 6.10
CA ASN A 541 6.35 -24.76 7.00
C ASN A 541 7.19 -23.84 7.89
N ARG A 542 8.30 -23.34 7.35
CA ARG A 542 9.10 -22.29 7.97
C ARG A 542 9.10 -21.07 7.09
N GLN A 543 9.41 -19.93 7.71
CA GLN A 543 9.47 -18.67 6.99
C GLN A 543 10.53 -17.75 7.61
N THR A 544 11.46 -17.29 6.78
CA THR A 544 12.35 -16.19 7.14
C THR A 544 11.56 -14.89 7.23
N VAL A 545 11.65 -14.24 8.39
CA VAL A 545 11.07 -12.94 8.72
C VAL A 545 12.19 -11.94 8.91
N GLY A 546 12.07 -10.77 8.29
CA GLY A 546 13.02 -9.67 8.48
C GLY A 546 12.45 -8.56 9.34
N MET A 547 13.35 -7.82 9.99
CA MET A 547 13.06 -6.65 10.81
C MET A 547 13.93 -5.47 10.38
N ALA A 548 13.30 -4.32 10.18
CA ALA A 548 13.98 -3.07 9.84
C ALA A 548 13.41 -1.90 10.66
N GLU A 549 14.29 -0.96 11.00
CA GLU A 549 13.92 0.30 11.64
C GLU A 549 14.63 1.44 10.94
N ILE A 550 13.87 2.49 10.60
CA ILE A 550 14.37 3.70 9.95
C ILE A 550 13.97 4.89 10.82
N LYS A 551 14.95 5.73 11.15
CA LYS A 551 14.75 7.01 11.80
C LYS A 551 15.08 8.10 10.80
N LYS A 552 14.16 9.04 10.61
CA LYS A 552 14.32 10.19 9.72
C LYS A 552 14.12 11.47 10.50
N GLN A 553 14.96 12.45 10.20
CA GLN A 553 14.87 13.80 10.70
C GLN A 553 14.97 14.74 9.52
N TYR A 554 14.20 15.82 9.52
CA TYR A 554 14.35 16.84 8.51
C TYR A 554 14.14 18.24 9.06
N VAL A 555 14.77 19.20 8.38
CA VAL A 555 14.49 20.62 8.52
C VAL A 555 14.31 21.21 7.12
N PHE A 556 13.34 22.09 6.96
CA PHE A 556 13.19 22.86 5.73
C PHE A 556 13.00 24.35 6.01
N LEU A 557 13.42 25.15 5.04
CA LEU A 557 13.23 26.58 4.99
C LEU A 557 12.83 26.96 3.56
N GLN A 558 11.67 27.59 3.44
CA GLN A 558 11.15 28.14 2.20
C GLN A 558 10.93 29.63 2.37
N ASP A 559 11.42 30.40 1.41
CA ASP A 559 11.22 31.83 1.35
C ASP A 559 10.37 32.14 0.11
N THR A 560 9.18 32.69 0.30
CA THR A 560 8.30 33.09 -0.79
C THR A 560 8.31 34.61 -0.92
N LEU A 561 8.84 35.07 -2.06
CA LEU A 561 9.09 36.47 -2.37
C LEU A 561 8.20 36.94 -3.53
N GLN A 562 7.45 38.01 -3.31
CA GLN A 562 6.78 38.75 -4.39
C GLN A 562 7.75 39.76 -4.99
N VAL A 563 8.44 39.37 -6.06
CA VAL A 563 9.44 40.19 -6.76
C VAL A 563 8.78 41.35 -7.52
N SER A 564 7.56 41.14 -8.02
CA SER A 564 6.72 42.18 -8.60
C SER A 564 5.25 41.77 -8.46
N ASP A 565 4.32 42.67 -8.79
CA ASP A 565 2.87 42.40 -8.83
C ASP A 565 2.46 41.22 -9.73
N ARG A 566 3.38 40.73 -10.56
CA ARG A 566 3.16 39.65 -11.52
C ARG A 566 4.08 38.46 -11.33
N THR A 567 5.05 38.50 -10.41
CA THR A 567 6.06 37.45 -10.26
C THR A 567 6.26 37.06 -8.81
N LEU A 568 6.06 35.77 -8.52
CA LEU A 568 6.40 35.12 -7.25
C LEU A 568 7.60 34.20 -7.46
N LEU A 569 8.55 34.25 -6.53
CA LEU A 569 9.65 33.31 -6.40
C LEU A 569 9.53 32.56 -5.07
N ALA A 570 9.80 31.26 -5.08
CA ALA A 570 9.73 30.42 -3.89
C ALA A 570 10.93 29.46 -3.84
N PRO A 571 12.15 29.93 -3.52
CA PRO A 571 13.25 29.04 -3.13
C PRO A 571 12.93 28.26 -1.87
N ILE A 572 13.30 26.97 -1.86
CA ILE A 572 13.21 26.09 -0.70
C ILE A 572 14.47 25.24 -0.59
N LEU A 573 14.96 25.12 0.63
CA LEU A 573 16.04 24.21 1.02
C LEU A 573 15.50 23.24 2.07
N ARG A 574 15.79 21.96 1.88
CA ARG A 574 15.49 20.90 2.83
C ARG A 574 16.72 20.06 3.10
N LEU A 575 16.97 19.79 4.38
CA LEU A 575 17.98 18.86 4.85
C LEU A 575 17.28 17.67 5.49
N ASP A 576 17.55 16.48 4.98
CA ASP A 576 17.03 15.21 5.49
C ASP A 576 18.20 14.37 6.03
N HIS A 577 18.05 13.79 7.21
CA HIS A 577 18.96 12.78 7.75
C HIS A 577 18.19 11.48 8.00
N SER A 578 18.68 10.37 7.46
CA SER A 578 18.13 9.02 7.66
C SER A 578 19.18 8.12 8.29
N SER A 579 18.77 7.28 9.25
CA SER A 579 19.62 6.23 9.82
C SER A 579 20.08 5.19 8.80
N LEU A 580 19.38 5.06 7.67
CA LEU A 580 19.70 4.09 6.62
C LEU A 580 20.42 4.73 5.42
N PHE A 581 20.01 5.94 5.03
CA PHE A 581 20.52 6.59 3.81
C PHE A 581 21.53 7.72 4.09
N GLY A 582 21.70 8.16 5.34
CA GLY A 582 22.56 9.30 5.68
C GLY A 582 21.92 10.66 5.42
N THR A 583 22.74 11.70 5.33
CA THR A 583 22.30 13.11 5.21
C THR A 583 22.26 13.58 3.75
N HIS A 584 21.16 14.22 3.36
CA HIS A 584 20.94 14.75 2.03
C HIS A 584 20.38 16.17 2.07
N ALA A 585 20.80 16.99 1.11
CA ALA A 585 20.26 18.32 0.89
C ALA A 585 19.49 18.36 -0.44
N THR A 586 18.29 18.93 -0.41
CA THR A 586 17.43 19.13 -1.57
C THR A 586 17.11 20.60 -1.72
N PHE A 587 17.36 21.15 -2.91
CA PHE A 587 17.04 22.52 -3.25
C PHE A 587 16.01 22.55 -4.39
N ASN A 588 15.04 23.46 -4.30
CA ASN A 588 14.10 23.75 -5.39
C ASN A 588 13.86 25.25 -5.49
N LEU A 589 13.80 25.77 -6.72
CA LEU A 589 13.40 27.13 -7.03
C LEU A 589 12.12 27.12 -7.85
N GLY A 590 11.05 27.62 -7.24
CA GLY A 590 9.75 27.84 -7.89
C GLY A 590 9.58 29.26 -8.43
N LEU A 591 8.98 29.38 -9.62
CA LEU A 591 8.58 30.66 -10.22
C LEU A 591 7.14 30.60 -10.73
N THR A 592 6.33 31.59 -10.35
CA THR A 592 4.99 31.84 -10.92
C THR A 592 4.95 33.24 -11.52
N HIS A 593 4.62 33.36 -12.81
CA HIS A 593 4.48 34.65 -13.50
C HIS A 593 3.10 34.82 -14.16
N HIS A 594 2.42 35.94 -13.89
CA HIS A 594 1.11 36.27 -14.45
C HIS A 594 1.24 37.00 -15.80
N LEU A 595 0.73 36.37 -16.86
CA LEU A 595 0.83 36.89 -18.23
C LEU A 595 -0.27 37.91 -18.52
N GLY A 596 0.14 39.14 -18.86
CA GLY A 596 -0.79 40.23 -19.22
C GLY A 596 -1.66 40.74 -18.07
N GLY A 597 -1.19 40.62 -16.82
CA GLY A 597 -1.87 41.14 -15.63
C GLY A 597 -3.16 40.41 -15.26
N LYS A 598 -3.51 39.30 -15.93
CA LYS A 598 -4.71 38.51 -15.64
C LYS A 598 -4.33 37.27 -14.83
N PRO A 599 -4.90 37.05 -13.63
CA PRO A 599 -4.58 35.88 -12.78
C PRO A 599 -4.92 34.52 -13.41
N ASN A 600 -5.72 34.53 -14.48
CA ASN A 600 -6.19 33.33 -15.18
C ASN A 600 -5.23 32.86 -16.29
N ARG A 601 -4.14 33.60 -16.54
CA ARG A 601 -3.08 33.26 -17.51
C ARG A 601 -1.74 33.33 -16.80
N ARG A 602 -1.08 32.18 -16.65
CA ARG A 602 0.14 32.08 -15.86
C ARG A 602 1.16 31.15 -16.51
N PHE A 603 2.41 31.48 -16.28
CA PHE A 603 3.57 30.66 -16.55
C PHE A 603 4.12 30.16 -15.21
N LYS A 604 4.32 28.85 -15.09
CA LYS A 604 4.92 28.21 -13.92
C LYS A 604 6.17 27.45 -14.34
N ALA A 605 7.25 27.64 -13.60
CA ALA A 605 8.49 26.90 -13.77
C ALA A 605 9.02 26.43 -12.41
N ASN A 606 9.54 25.21 -12.36
CA ASN A 606 10.26 24.69 -11.19
C ASN A 606 11.54 24.00 -11.63
N ALA A 607 12.62 24.28 -10.92
CA ALA A 607 13.90 23.59 -11.06
C ALA A 607 14.31 23.00 -9.71
N ALA A 608 14.53 21.69 -9.66
CA ALA A 608 14.93 20.99 -8.45
C ALA A 608 16.25 20.23 -8.65
N ARG A 609 17.06 20.17 -7.59
CA ARG A 609 18.28 19.37 -7.52
C ARG A 609 18.36 18.63 -6.19
N ALA A 610 18.63 17.32 -6.25
CA ALA A 610 18.86 16.47 -5.08
C ALA A 610 20.33 15.99 -5.07
N THR A 611 21.25 16.77 -4.48
CA THR A 611 22.69 16.46 -4.22
C THR A 611 23.53 15.91 -5.41
N PRO A 612 24.89 15.87 -5.36
CA PRO A 612 25.71 16.11 -6.55
C PRO A 612 25.71 15.02 -7.64
N ASN A 613 25.30 13.78 -7.35
CA ASN A 613 25.33 12.65 -8.30
C ASN A 613 23.95 12.29 -8.90
N ARG A 614 22.92 13.14 -8.79
CA ARG A 614 21.61 12.90 -9.43
C ARG A 614 21.17 14.05 -10.34
N ALA A 615 20.48 13.67 -11.42
CA ALA A 615 20.09 14.54 -12.53
C ALA A 615 19.14 15.68 -12.11
N TRP A 616 19.19 16.77 -12.87
CA TRP A 616 18.23 17.88 -12.76
C TRP A 616 16.85 17.42 -13.22
N VAL A 617 15.82 17.80 -12.45
CA VAL A 617 14.42 17.62 -12.87
C VAL A 617 13.80 18.99 -13.01
N SER A 618 13.45 19.37 -14.25
CA SER A 618 12.74 20.59 -14.57
C SER A 618 11.31 20.29 -14.99
N SER A 619 10.35 21.14 -14.58
CA SER A 619 8.98 21.09 -15.10
C SER A 619 8.49 22.49 -15.45
N THR A 620 7.89 22.62 -16.62
CA THR A 620 7.31 23.88 -17.13
C THR A 620 5.84 23.64 -17.47
N THR A 621 4.96 24.57 -17.12
CA THR A 621 3.53 24.46 -17.47
C THR A 621 2.94 25.84 -17.78
N THR A 622 2.23 25.94 -18.90
CA THR A 622 1.44 27.11 -19.32
C THR A 622 -0.04 26.78 -19.25
N GLY A 623 -0.85 27.68 -18.67
CA GLY A 623 -2.29 27.45 -18.48
C GLY A 623 -3.18 28.61 -18.94
N ARG A 624 -4.28 28.28 -19.63
CA ARG A 624 -5.38 29.20 -20.00
C ARG A 624 -6.69 28.66 -19.41
N CYS A 625 -7.37 29.44 -18.56
CA CYS A 625 -8.66 29.04 -18.01
C CYS A 625 -9.81 29.60 -18.85
N THR A 626 -10.50 28.78 -19.64
CA THR A 626 -11.80 29.10 -20.29
C THR A 626 -12.93 28.31 -19.63
N ARG A 627 -14.12 28.91 -19.54
CA ARG A 627 -15.27 28.45 -18.73
C ARG A 627 -15.89 27.11 -19.16
N ALA A 628 -15.39 26.48 -20.21
CA ALA A 628 -15.68 25.12 -20.61
C ALA A 628 -14.46 24.60 -21.39
N HIS A 629 -14.04 23.36 -21.11
CA HIS A 629 -12.90 22.65 -21.66
C HIS A 629 -11.49 23.21 -21.32
N ARG A 630 -10.75 22.39 -20.57
CA ARG A 630 -9.39 22.64 -20.08
C ARG A 630 -8.39 22.08 -21.11
N TRP A 631 -7.70 22.96 -21.83
CA TRP A 631 -6.54 22.58 -22.66
C TRP A 631 -5.27 22.97 -21.87
N GLU A 632 -4.57 21.99 -21.30
CA GLU A 632 -3.19 22.15 -20.79
C GLU A 632 -2.24 21.71 -21.92
N THR A 633 -1.35 22.60 -22.37
CA THR A 633 -0.30 22.24 -23.34
C THR A 633 0.91 21.70 -22.58
N ILE A 634 1.26 20.44 -22.85
CA ILE A 634 2.34 19.70 -22.18
C ILE A 634 3.65 19.96 -22.94
N ALA A 635 4.69 20.43 -22.25
CA ALA A 635 6.08 20.35 -22.74
C ALA A 635 6.76 19.10 -22.13
N PRO A 636 7.63 18.39 -22.86
CA PRO A 636 8.26 17.17 -22.39
C PRO A 636 9.17 17.41 -21.17
N VAL A 637 9.22 16.44 -20.27
CA VAL A 637 10.21 16.36 -19.18
C VAL A 637 11.53 15.93 -19.79
N SER A 638 12.56 16.79 -19.80
CA SER A 638 13.92 16.40 -20.14
C SER A 638 14.66 15.95 -18.88
N ALA A 639 14.88 14.65 -18.73
CA ALA A 639 15.89 14.12 -17.83
C ALA A 639 17.19 13.96 -18.63
N THR A 640 18.20 14.79 -18.38
CA THR A 640 19.55 14.58 -18.94
C THR A 640 20.28 13.59 -18.05
N THR A 641 20.30 12.32 -18.45
CA THR A 641 21.14 11.28 -17.83
C THR A 641 22.54 11.35 -18.44
N GLY A 642 23.53 11.76 -17.65
CA GLY A 642 24.94 11.53 -18.00
C GLY A 642 25.21 10.02 -17.95
N SER A 643 25.70 9.46 -19.05
CA SER A 643 26.10 8.07 -19.16
C SER A 643 27.24 7.76 -18.17
N ALA A 644 26.94 7.01 -17.11
CA ALA A 644 27.95 6.27 -16.38
C ALA A 644 28.02 4.86 -17.01
N THR A 645 29.08 4.61 -17.78
CA THR A 645 29.48 3.28 -18.23
C THR A 645 29.73 2.37 -17.02
N PRO A 646 29.30 1.10 -17.04
CA PRO A 646 29.63 0.16 -15.98
C PRO A 646 31.07 -0.34 -16.16
N THR A 647 31.88 -0.23 -15.12
CA THR A 647 33.08 -1.07 -14.90
C THR A 647 32.77 -2.12 -13.87
#